data_AF-A0A957TFG0-F1
#
_entry.id   AF-A0A957TFG0-F1
#
_cell.length_a   1.000
_cell.length_b   1.000
_cell.length_c   1.000
_cell.angle_alpha   90.00
_cell.angle_beta   90.00
_cell.angle_gamma   90.00
#
_symmetry.space_group_name_H-M   'P 1'
#
loop_
_entity.id
_entity.type
_entity.pdbx_description
1 polymer ?
#
loop_
_entity_poly.entity_id
_entity_poly.type
_entity_poly.pdbx_seq_one_letter_code
_entity_poly.pdbx_strand_id
1 'polypeptide(L)'
;NSNSSEVRNEALNLLNSAANRAVQKQINANKLDRTIRGALLREIDGWEQSSLIEKQTADVIRRRYDFDIIPAAAKQAAPQPKTETDSAEQAQPTPKADTPAQIASEPRPTLLQTLTSEASIKIYLYLGAFFVIAAAAILGAAVPELRLPILIIGTFIFGGLAVVIKKRLPQPSFALFIVFSFLLPITANSLHETLKEAFDLSTGFSHVYWIIIFLFMAVIWSASTWLYASRLFSITAFGSLILAFIRFGSLLDAEPELYTLLTGVTALIGLVGVWVLKKWKDDKFALPLFIAAQLTQAIIIISSLSIFALAVSNSAHESLWNLAALFTWILGAGFYIFSNLLYPFFAFPWLAAATLIPMPWFINTAFELKELGSAIILFAWGGILAFISEPMRRFERMQKYSLPILLASLPGLALAIFFGFVHEVWLGLVLALAAAVILSILHSLQTRWWLWTLALFNMVIAYFAFFQLEAIQKLDIFIGYQLAGITILFLLPDLILKKDWEENPQWRMPLRLYGVLFLFLASFMLVMPGGSRDIAVGYGALAIFCAIYALLYRAPLLGYIPAVYLPLTIIYSLKAFDLDAWLPALTGLAVLYYLGGVLLRKNEKWGGMLRNSGMALGTIVAFTALGLTKETGGWYALVIGLFFVSEMYLRRSGWFEVGVPILFTVGGFLILHDFDVTRTTYHLLAYSLVWILTDLIAHMTFANLRPLKFVVRAVGGLIALTNYFFLFAERDAGIAAIGFAVYTLLFLTVSLLYRQPNLFYTFTLTLPLFVTFLFRSFDITRWIHPVIGVAILYYAAGYMMCKQERLKDWGTSLAYSGLGVGVVVSIGAPILGGLDASIPVAIAATLWAVEAFGKRNAWLAFPANALYLLAYFIILLELNVDEPQFFSVGTALLGLLQHYLLTRAESKTGTFIMGMFS
;
A
#
# COMPACT_ATOMS: atom_id res chain seq x y z
N ASN A 1 -27.11 -33.92 -5.26
CA ASN A 1 -26.10 -34.98 -5.49
C ASN A 1 -24.78 -34.64 -4.80
N SER A 2 -24.69 -34.87 -3.47
CA SER A 2 -23.48 -34.68 -2.64
C SER A 2 -22.68 -35.98 -2.47
N ASN A 3 -23.03 -37.03 -3.20
CA ASN A 3 -22.48 -38.38 -3.06
C ASN A 3 -21.51 -38.81 -4.18
N SER A 4 -21.13 -37.94 -5.12
CA SER A 4 -20.08 -38.30 -6.08
C SER A 4 -18.70 -38.16 -5.42
N SER A 5 -17.87 -39.20 -5.57
CA SER A 5 -16.49 -39.22 -5.09
C SER A 5 -15.64 -38.10 -5.71
N GLU A 6 -15.97 -37.65 -6.92
CA GLU A 6 -15.30 -36.54 -7.61
C GLU A 6 -15.49 -35.21 -6.90
N VAL A 7 -16.72 -34.84 -6.51
CA VAL A 7 -16.97 -33.59 -5.77
C VAL A 7 -16.29 -33.60 -4.41
N ARG A 8 -16.16 -34.78 -3.79
CA ARG A 8 -15.46 -34.95 -2.51
C ARG A 8 -13.94 -34.82 -2.65
N ASN A 9 -13.36 -35.38 -3.70
CA ASN A 9 -11.92 -35.25 -3.98
C ASN A 9 -11.54 -33.82 -4.38
N GLU A 10 -12.43 -33.12 -5.08
CA GLU A 10 -12.22 -31.73 -5.49
C GLU A 10 -12.34 -30.76 -4.30
N ALA A 11 -13.26 -31.03 -3.36
CA ALA A 11 -13.34 -30.32 -2.07
C ALA A 11 -12.08 -30.54 -1.20
N LEU A 12 -11.53 -31.76 -1.17
CA LEU A 12 -10.27 -32.09 -0.47
C LEU A 12 -9.07 -31.37 -1.09
N ASN A 13 -9.02 -31.26 -2.42
CA ASN A 13 -7.98 -30.52 -3.13
C ASN A 13 -8.11 -29.00 -2.89
N LEU A 14 -9.33 -28.45 -2.80
CA LEU A 14 -9.57 -27.05 -2.46
C LEU A 14 -9.21 -26.72 -1.00
N LEU A 15 -9.44 -27.64 -0.07
CA LEU A 15 -8.98 -27.53 1.33
C LEU A 15 -7.45 -27.51 1.45
N ASN A 16 -6.76 -28.25 0.60
CA ASN A 16 -5.29 -28.28 0.57
C ASN A 16 -4.66 -27.18 -0.30
N SER A 17 -5.45 -26.30 -0.91
CA SER A 17 -4.95 -25.21 -1.76
C SER A 17 -4.13 -24.17 -0.98
N ALA A 18 -3.18 -23.53 -1.66
CA ALA A 18 -2.32 -22.50 -1.06
C ALA A 18 -3.12 -21.29 -0.53
N ALA A 19 -4.25 -20.97 -1.18
CA ALA A 19 -5.17 -19.92 -0.74
C ALA A 19 -5.83 -20.27 0.61
N ASN A 20 -6.27 -21.52 0.79
CA ASN A 20 -6.87 -21.96 2.04
C ASN A 20 -5.83 -22.08 3.17
N ARG A 21 -4.58 -22.47 2.86
CA ARG A 21 -3.46 -22.41 3.82
C ARG A 21 -3.10 -20.97 4.24
N ALA A 22 -3.28 -20.00 3.35
CA ALA A 22 -3.08 -18.58 3.66
C ALA A 22 -4.20 -18.03 4.57
N VAL A 23 -5.45 -18.42 4.34
CA VAL A 23 -6.59 -18.10 5.22
C VAL A 23 -6.46 -18.80 6.58
N GLN A 24 -6.03 -20.07 6.61
CA GLN A 24 -5.75 -20.82 7.85
C GLN A 24 -4.61 -20.23 8.69
N LYS A 25 -3.65 -19.54 8.07
CA LYS A 25 -2.59 -18.80 8.78
C LYS A 25 -3.10 -17.51 9.45
N GLN A 26 -4.24 -16.96 9.02
CA GLN A 26 -4.81 -15.72 9.56
C GLN A 26 -5.84 -15.95 10.68
N ILE A 27 -6.45 -17.13 10.77
CA ILE A 27 -7.46 -17.45 11.79
C ILE A 27 -6.79 -18.07 13.02
N ASN A 28 -6.44 -17.24 14.01
CA ASN A 28 -6.01 -17.70 15.32
C ASN A 28 -7.20 -18.30 16.08
N ALA A 29 -7.14 -19.59 16.42
CA ALA A 29 -8.20 -20.30 17.16
C ALA A 29 -8.59 -19.63 18.49
N ASN A 30 -7.67 -18.85 19.09
CA ASN A 30 -7.92 -18.07 20.31
C ASN A 30 -8.87 -16.88 20.13
N LYS A 31 -9.23 -16.50 18.89
CA LYS A 31 -10.19 -15.40 18.60
C LYS A 31 -11.62 -15.90 18.36
N LEU A 32 -11.85 -17.22 18.30
CA LEU A 32 -13.18 -17.79 18.08
C LEU A 32 -13.91 -17.96 19.42
N ASP A 33 -15.17 -17.51 19.45
CA ASP A 33 -16.04 -17.65 20.62
C ASP A 33 -16.21 -19.13 21.02
N ARG A 34 -16.30 -19.39 22.33
CA ARG A 34 -16.33 -20.74 22.91
C ARG A 34 -17.51 -21.56 22.38
N THR A 35 -18.64 -20.90 22.10
CA THR A 35 -19.86 -21.52 21.56
C THR A 35 -19.63 -22.04 20.14
N ILE A 36 -18.94 -21.26 19.31
CA ILE A 36 -18.61 -21.63 17.92
C ILE A 36 -17.56 -22.75 17.90
N ARG A 37 -16.56 -22.67 18.79
CA ARG A 37 -15.57 -23.75 18.96
C ARG A 37 -16.24 -25.07 19.39
N GLY A 38 -17.21 -25.01 20.30
CA GLY A 38 -18.00 -26.18 20.70
C GLY A 38 -18.84 -26.79 19.57
N ALA A 39 -19.43 -25.96 18.69
CA ALA A 39 -20.14 -26.45 17.52
C ALA A 39 -19.20 -27.13 16.51
N LEU A 40 -18.02 -26.54 16.27
CA LEU A 40 -17.00 -27.12 15.40
C LEU A 40 -16.48 -28.47 15.92
N LEU A 41 -16.28 -28.60 17.23
CA LEU A 41 -15.86 -29.87 17.83
C LEU A 41 -16.89 -30.98 17.60
N ARG A 42 -18.20 -30.68 17.76
CA ARG A 42 -19.27 -31.65 17.45
C ARG A 42 -19.32 -32.03 15.98
N GLU A 43 -19.06 -31.08 15.09
CA GLU A 43 -19.05 -31.34 13.65
C GLU A 43 -17.84 -32.22 13.27
N ILE A 44 -16.67 -31.99 13.88
CA ILE A 44 -15.48 -32.83 13.74
C ILE A 44 -15.76 -34.25 14.25
N ASP A 45 -16.45 -34.40 15.38
CA ASP A 45 -16.87 -35.71 15.91
C ASP A 45 -17.82 -36.41 14.91
N GLY A 46 -18.73 -35.67 14.29
CA GLY A 46 -19.60 -36.17 13.22
C GLY A 46 -18.83 -36.61 11.98
N TRP A 47 -17.79 -35.88 11.59
CA TRP A 47 -16.92 -36.23 10.46
C TRP A 47 -16.02 -37.44 10.75
N GLU A 48 -15.58 -37.63 12.01
CA GLU A 48 -14.88 -38.85 12.44
C GLU A 48 -15.83 -40.06 12.40
N GLN A 49 -17.04 -39.94 12.97
CA GLN A 49 -18.03 -41.01 12.99
C GLN A 49 -18.51 -41.43 11.59
N SER A 50 -18.54 -40.49 10.65
CA SER A 50 -18.89 -40.74 9.25
C SER A 50 -17.71 -41.15 8.36
N SER A 51 -16.52 -41.36 8.93
CA SER A 51 -15.28 -41.74 8.21
C SER A 51 -14.85 -40.74 7.12
N LEU A 52 -15.25 -39.47 7.23
CA LEU A 52 -14.87 -38.40 6.29
C LEU A 52 -13.43 -37.89 6.54
N ILE A 53 -12.95 -38.01 7.78
CA ILE A 53 -11.59 -37.69 8.18
C ILE A 53 -11.02 -38.85 9.00
N GLU A 54 -9.75 -39.17 8.77
CA GLU A 54 -9.06 -40.17 9.58
C GLU A 54 -8.93 -39.70 11.02
N LYS A 55 -9.05 -40.62 11.97
CA LYS A 55 -8.99 -40.36 13.41
C LYS A 55 -7.76 -39.54 13.83
N GLN A 56 -6.59 -39.81 13.24
CA GLN A 56 -5.38 -39.03 13.49
C GLN A 56 -5.50 -37.56 13.05
N THR A 57 -6.17 -37.31 11.92
CA THR A 57 -6.42 -35.96 11.43
C THR A 57 -7.48 -35.25 12.27
N ALA A 58 -8.54 -35.96 12.66
CA ALA A 58 -9.56 -35.46 13.58
C ALA A 58 -8.94 -35.04 14.92
N ASP A 59 -8.06 -35.86 15.50
CA ASP A 59 -7.39 -35.58 16.77
C ASP A 59 -6.43 -34.36 16.69
N VAL A 60 -5.71 -34.19 15.57
CA VAL A 60 -4.85 -33.02 15.36
C VAL A 60 -5.67 -31.73 15.24
N ILE A 61 -6.84 -31.79 14.60
CA ILE A 61 -7.73 -30.64 14.46
C ILE A 61 -8.43 -30.36 15.81
N ARG A 62 -8.92 -31.39 16.51
CA ARG A 62 -9.58 -31.30 17.83
C ARG A 62 -8.68 -30.59 18.84
N ARG A 63 -7.39 -30.97 18.93
CA ARG A 63 -6.40 -30.33 19.82
C ARG A 63 -6.16 -28.83 19.55
N ARG A 64 -6.51 -28.31 18.37
CA ARG A 64 -6.39 -26.87 18.08
C ARG A 64 -7.54 -26.04 18.62
N TYR A 65 -8.70 -26.65 18.89
CA TYR A 65 -9.92 -25.96 19.34
C TYR A 65 -10.29 -26.29 20.79
N ASP A 66 -9.81 -27.41 21.34
CA ASP A 66 -10.17 -28.00 22.64
C ASP A 66 -9.20 -27.64 23.80
N PHE A 67 -8.46 -26.55 23.69
CA PHE A 67 -7.40 -26.21 24.66
C PHE A 67 -7.92 -25.71 26.02
N ASP A 68 -9.20 -25.37 26.14
CA ASP A 68 -9.86 -24.84 27.36
C ASP A 68 -11.24 -25.48 27.65
N ILE A 69 -11.59 -26.58 26.97
CA ILE A 69 -12.85 -27.31 27.17
C ILE A 69 -12.51 -28.69 27.74
N ILE A 70 -12.87 -28.94 29.01
CA ILE A 70 -12.65 -30.24 29.66
C ILE A 70 -13.87 -31.13 29.37
N PRO A 71 -13.73 -32.34 28.80
CA PRO A 71 -14.87 -33.20 28.53
C PRO A 71 -15.49 -33.74 29.83
N ALA A 72 -16.81 -33.64 29.96
CA ALA A 72 -17.57 -34.18 31.08
C ALA A 72 -17.59 -35.72 31.05
N ALA A 73 -17.22 -36.36 32.16
CA ALA A 73 -17.14 -37.81 32.31
C ALA A 73 -18.51 -38.51 32.13
N ALA A 74 -18.56 -39.52 31.26
CA ALA A 74 -19.73 -40.38 31.06
C ALA A 74 -19.73 -41.56 32.06
N LYS A 75 -20.87 -41.73 32.75
CA LYS A 75 -21.16 -42.82 33.71
C LYS A 75 -21.25 -44.18 32.99
N GLN A 76 -20.50 -45.17 33.47
CA GLN A 76 -20.63 -46.58 33.08
C GLN A 76 -21.75 -47.26 33.86
N ALA A 77 -22.55 -48.07 33.15
CA ALA A 77 -23.59 -48.93 33.71
C ALA A 77 -23.02 -50.30 34.15
N ALA A 78 -23.64 -50.87 35.18
CA ALA A 78 -23.22 -52.07 35.92
C ALA A 78 -23.38 -53.41 35.16
N PRO A 79 -22.66 -54.47 35.55
CA PRO A 79 -22.69 -55.79 34.92
C PRO A 79 -23.65 -56.78 35.61
N GLN A 80 -24.11 -57.82 34.88
CA GLN A 80 -24.79 -59.01 35.42
C GLN A 80 -24.12 -60.32 34.97
N PRO A 81 -24.28 -61.43 35.74
CA PRO A 81 -23.23 -62.45 35.96
C PRO A 81 -23.63 -63.92 35.60
N LYS A 82 -22.63 -64.84 35.63
CA LYS A 82 -22.62 -66.34 35.81
C LYS A 82 -21.56 -66.97 34.87
N THR A 83 -20.70 -67.95 35.20
CA THR A 83 -20.62 -69.01 36.23
C THR A 83 -19.13 -69.44 36.41
N GLU A 84 -18.74 -69.90 37.60
CA GLU A 84 -17.41 -70.37 38.01
C GLU A 84 -17.05 -71.79 37.51
N THR A 85 -15.76 -72.05 37.22
CA THR A 85 -15.06 -73.31 37.60
C THR A 85 -13.55 -73.10 37.61
N ASP A 86 -12.90 -73.59 38.67
CA ASP A 86 -11.47 -73.51 39.01
C ASP A 86 -10.50 -74.15 38.00
N SER A 87 -9.34 -73.53 37.81
CA SER A 87 -8.00 -74.16 37.86
C SER A 87 -6.90 -73.11 37.74
N ALA A 88 -6.01 -73.10 38.73
CA ALA A 88 -4.84 -72.23 38.80
C ALA A 88 -3.67 -72.84 38.01
N GLU A 89 -3.29 -72.22 36.89
CA GLU A 89 -1.89 -72.03 36.46
C GLU A 89 -1.87 -70.97 35.34
N GLN A 90 -1.22 -69.83 35.59
CA GLN A 90 -1.25 -68.63 34.75
C GLN A 90 -0.11 -68.63 33.72
N ALA A 91 -0.46 -68.64 32.44
CA ALA A 91 0.44 -68.34 31.33
C ALA A 91 0.46 -66.83 31.03
N GLN A 92 1.67 -66.25 31.04
CA GLN A 92 2.07 -65.00 30.38
C GLN A 92 1.92 -65.15 28.83
N PRO A 93 2.02 -64.10 27.96
CA PRO A 93 2.30 -62.67 28.18
C PRO A 93 1.42 -61.64 27.39
N THR A 94 1.57 -60.36 27.76
CA THR A 94 1.54 -59.12 26.94
C THR A 94 0.23 -58.47 26.43
N PRO A 95 -0.09 -57.25 26.92
CA PRO A 95 -0.75 -56.18 26.17
C PRO A 95 0.22 -55.02 25.83
N LYS A 96 -0.03 -54.32 24.71
CA LYS A 96 0.68 -53.08 24.31
C LYS A 96 -0.27 -51.87 24.30
N ALA A 97 0.19 -50.80 24.97
CA ALA A 97 -0.21 -49.38 24.94
C ALA A 97 -1.29 -48.85 25.93
N ASP A 98 -0.78 -48.35 27.07
CA ASP A 98 -1.31 -47.26 27.90
C ASP A 98 -1.63 -46.00 27.08
N THR A 99 -2.57 -45.14 27.46
CA THR A 99 -2.48 -44.30 28.67
C THR A 99 -3.84 -43.61 28.95
N PRO A 100 -4.22 -43.25 30.20
CA PRO A 100 -3.38 -43.13 31.39
C PRO A 100 -4.01 -43.78 32.64
N ALA A 101 -3.67 -45.03 32.92
CA ALA A 101 -3.46 -45.42 34.30
C ALA A 101 -2.04 -45.00 34.67
N GLN A 102 -1.84 -44.64 35.93
CA GLN A 102 -0.53 -44.49 36.52
C GLN A 102 0.39 -45.60 35.99
N ILE A 103 1.39 -45.21 35.18
CA ILE A 103 2.61 -45.99 35.09
C ILE A 103 3.01 -46.13 36.55
N ALA A 104 2.88 -47.35 37.09
CA ALA A 104 3.54 -47.70 38.34
C ALA A 104 4.95 -47.20 38.14
N SER A 105 5.28 -46.13 38.86
CA SER A 105 6.60 -45.52 38.81
C SER A 105 7.56 -46.68 38.86
N GLU A 106 8.48 -46.79 37.88
CA GLU A 106 9.73 -47.52 38.11
C GLU A 106 10.11 -47.22 39.56
N PRO A 107 10.30 -48.24 40.41
CA PRO A 107 10.29 -48.08 41.85
C PRO A 107 11.12 -46.85 42.16
N ARG A 108 10.45 -45.76 42.59
CA ARG A 108 11.12 -44.47 42.77
C ARG A 108 12.30 -44.80 43.68
N PRO A 109 13.55 -44.49 43.27
CA PRO A 109 14.70 -44.86 44.05
C PRO A 109 14.42 -44.43 45.48
N THR A 110 14.48 -45.38 46.41
CA THR A 110 14.22 -45.11 47.83
C THR A 110 15.00 -43.86 48.26
N LEU A 111 14.54 -43.15 49.29
CA LEU A 111 15.26 -41.95 49.76
C LEU A 111 16.75 -42.29 50.04
N LEU A 112 17.02 -43.54 50.47
CA LEU A 112 18.36 -44.11 50.56
C LEU A 112 19.06 -44.25 49.18
N GLN A 113 18.45 -44.88 48.17
CA GLN A 113 19.00 -44.96 46.80
C GLN A 113 19.15 -43.60 46.12
N THR A 114 18.29 -42.63 46.43
CA THR A 114 18.40 -41.27 45.91
C THR A 114 19.56 -40.55 46.60
N LEU A 115 19.71 -40.65 47.93
CA LEU A 115 20.82 -40.07 48.69
C LEU A 115 22.18 -40.74 48.40
N THR A 116 22.20 -42.05 48.14
CA THR A 116 23.40 -42.81 47.76
C THR A 116 23.58 -42.93 46.25
N SER A 117 22.71 -42.32 45.44
CA SER A 117 22.88 -42.26 44.00
C SER A 117 24.17 -41.53 43.65
N GLU A 118 24.80 -41.92 42.55
CA GLU A 118 26.01 -41.26 42.05
C GLU A 118 25.79 -39.74 41.87
N ALA A 119 24.56 -39.31 41.52
CA ALA A 119 24.20 -37.90 41.40
C ALA A 119 24.17 -37.17 42.76
N SER A 120 23.60 -37.77 43.80
CA SER A 120 23.55 -37.17 45.15
C SER A 120 24.89 -37.21 45.84
N ILE A 121 25.68 -38.28 45.67
CA ILE A 121 27.08 -38.33 46.15
C ILE A 121 27.89 -37.21 45.50
N LYS A 122 27.74 -36.98 44.18
CA LYS A 122 28.37 -35.84 43.50
C LYS A 122 27.90 -34.50 44.09
N ILE A 123 26.61 -34.30 44.32
CA ILE A 123 26.07 -33.07 44.91
C ILE A 123 26.61 -32.84 46.34
N TYR A 124 26.61 -33.86 47.20
CA TYR A 124 27.15 -33.76 48.56
C TYR A 124 28.66 -33.51 48.59
N LEU A 125 29.40 -34.11 47.67
CA LEU A 125 30.85 -33.96 47.59
C LEU A 125 31.23 -32.58 47.03
N TYR A 126 30.44 -32.01 46.10
CA TYR A 126 30.56 -30.61 45.68
C TYR A 126 30.10 -29.61 46.76
N LEU A 127 29.04 -29.92 47.51
CA LEU A 127 28.58 -29.11 48.64
C LEU A 127 29.61 -29.12 49.79
N GLY A 128 30.23 -30.26 50.06
CA GLY A 128 31.33 -30.40 51.01
C GLY A 128 32.58 -29.61 50.59
N ALA A 129 32.94 -29.65 49.30
CA ALA A 129 33.97 -28.78 48.74
C ALA A 129 33.66 -27.29 48.95
N PHE A 130 32.41 -26.88 48.75
CA PHE A 130 31.96 -25.50 48.98
C PHE A 130 32.06 -25.08 50.45
N PHE A 131 31.67 -25.95 51.40
CA PHE A 131 31.81 -25.69 52.83
C PHE A 131 33.28 -25.62 53.27
N VAL A 132 34.17 -26.44 52.70
CA VAL A 132 35.62 -26.35 52.98
C VAL A 132 36.20 -25.03 52.46
N ILE A 133 35.79 -24.57 51.27
CA ILE A 133 36.20 -23.28 50.71
C ILE A 133 35.67 -22.13 51.57
N ALA A 134 34.39 -22.16 51.95
CA ALA A 134 33.77 -21.15 52.81
C ALA A 134 34.42 -21.12 54.21
N ALA A 135 34.69 -22.29 54.81
CA ALA A 135 35.39 -22.40 56.08
C ALA A 135 36.82 -21.87 55.99
N ALA A 136 37.58 -22.19 54.93
CA ALA A 136 38.92 -21.66 54.73
C ALA A 136 38.93 -20.13 54.54
N ALA A 137 37.94 -19.56 53.83
CA ALA A 137 37.78 -18.12 53.68
C ALA A 137 37.41 -17.42 55.01
N ILE A 138 36.52 -18.02 55.81
CA ILE A 138 36.11 -17.52 57.13
C ILE A 138 37.26 -17.61 58.15
N LEU A 139 37.95 -18.76 58.21
CA LEU A 139 39.06 -18.99 59.14
C LEU A 139 40.27 -18.08 58.81
N GLY A 140 40.50 -17.83 57.52
CA GLY A 140 41.47 -16.85 57.05
C GLY A 140 41.12 -15.40 57.41
N ALA A 141 39.84 -15.06 57.57
CA ALA A 141 39.42 -13.74 58.03
C ALA A 141 39.42 -13.60 59.57
N ALA A 142 39.25 -14.71 60.30
CA ALA A 142 39.12 -14.72 61.76
C ALA A 142 40.47 -14.70 62.52
N VAL A 143 41.55 -15.21 61.93
CA VAL A 143 42.89 -15.24 62.57
C VAL A 143 43.97 -14.81 61.57
N PRO A 144 44.34 -13.51 61.53
CA PRO A 144 45.26 -12.97 60.53
C PRO A 144 46.64 -13.66 60.50
N GLU A 145 47.16 -14.05 61.66
CA GLU A 145 48.51 -14.61 61.84
C GLU A 145 48.65 -16.07 61.34
N LEU A 146 47.55 -16.86 61.35
CA LEU A 146 47.54 -18.25 60.90
C LEU A 146 46.98 -18.42 59.48
N ARG A 147 46.45 -17.36 58.88
CA ARG A 147 45.81 -17.36 57.55
C ARG A 147 46.71 -17.96 56.48
N LEU A 148 47.94 -17.47 56.37
CA LEU A 148 48.85 -17.82 55.28
C LEU A 148 49.42 -19.25 55.39
N PRO A 149 49.91 -19.72 56.57
CA PRO A 149 50.31 -21.13 56.75
C PRO A 149 49.18 -22.12 56.47
N ILE A 150 47.96 -21.85 56.97
CA ILE A 150 46.80 -22.73 56.78
C ILE A 150 46.41 -22.80 55.30
N LEU A 151 46.38 -21.66 54.61
CA LEU A 151 46.04 -21.61 53.18
C LEU A 151 47.10 -22.29 52.30
N ILE A 152 48.39 -22.09 52.58
CA ILE A 152 49.48 -22.75 51.84
C ILE A 152 49.42 -24.27 52.05
N ILE A 153 49.36 -24.72 53.31
CA ILE A 153 49.29 -26.14 53.65
C ILE A 153 48.03 -26.77 53.03
N GLY A 154 46.86 -26.11 53.16
CA GLY A 154 45.62 -26.57 52.56
C GLY A 154 45.71 -26.68 51.04
N THR A 155 46.26 -25.67 50.37
CA THR A 155 46.44 -25.67 48.90
C THR A 155 47.33 -26.82 48.44
N PHE A 156 48.48 -27.04 49.08
CA PHE A 156 49.38 -28.15 48.73
C PHE A 156 48.78 -29.52 49.06
N ILE A 157 48.12 -29.68 50.20
CA ILE A 157 47.47 -30.93 50.61
C ILE A 157 46.36 -31.29 49.62
N PHE A 158 45.43 -30.36 49.34
CA PHE A 158 44.32 -30.65 48.43
C PHE A 158 44.79 -30.87 46.98
N GLY A 159 45.77 -30.10 46.50
CA GLY A 159 46.37 -30.30 45.18
C GLY A 159 47.12 -31.64 45.07
N GLY A 160 47.94 -31.97 46.07
CA GLY A 160 48.72 -33.21 46.12
C GLY A 160 47.84 -34.46 46.24
N LEU A 161 46.88 -34.46 47.17
CA LEU A 161 45.91 -35.55 47.33
C LEU A 161 45.09 -35.74 46.05
N ALA A 162 44.64 -34.66 45.41
CA ALA A 162 43.90 -34.75 44.16
C ALA A 162 44.68 -35.50 43.07
N VAL A 163 45.99 -35.24 42.91
CA VAL A 163 46.83 -35.93 41.92
C VAL A 163 47.09 -37.38 42.32
N VAL A 164 47.41 -37.65 43.59
CA VAL A 164 47.75 -38.99 44.10
C VAL A 164 46.58 -39.96 43.98
N ILE A 165 45.37 -39.52 44.34
CA ILE A 165 44.21 -40.41 44.36
C ILE A 165 43.52 -40.51 42.99
N LYS A 166 43.91 -39.71 41.99
CA LYS A 166 43.27 -39.66 40.66
C LYS A 166 43.09 -41.03 40.01
N LYS A 167 44.12 -41.88 40.03
CA LYS A 167 44.07 -43.20 39.40
C LYS A 167 43.11 -44.16 40.12
N ARG A 168 42.89 -43.98 41.42
CA ARG A 168 42.06 -44.88 42.25
C ARG A 168 40.63 -44.36 42.43
N LEU A 169 40.47 -43.05 42.57
CA LEU A 169 39.23 -42.34 42.91
C LEU A 169 39.10 -41.06 42.06
N PRO A 170 38.72 -41.18 40.77
CA PRO A 170 38.72 -40.05 39.84
C PRO A 170 37.71 -38.95 40.19
N GLN A 171 36.56 -39.29 40.77
CA GLN A 171 35.53 -38.31 41.17
C GLN A 171 35.92 -37.51 42.43
N PRO A 172 36.33 -38.14 43.55
CA PRO A 172 36.89 -37.41 44.70
C PRO A 172 38.11 -36.57 44.34
N SER A 173 39.00 -37.11 43.50
CA SER A 173 40.17 -36.39 42.97
C SER A 173 39.77 -35.09 42.27
N PHE A 174 38.77 -35.13 41.39
CA PHE A 174 38.26 -33.94 40.69
C PHE A 174 37.71 -32.88 41.64
N ALA A 175 36.95 -33.27 42.66
CA ALA A 175 36.40 -32.33 43.63
C ALA A 175 37.47 -31.72 44.55
N LEU A 176 38.43 -32.51 45.03
CA LEU A 176 39.58 -31.96 45.77
C LEU A 176 40.39 -30.99 44.90
N PHE A 177 40.48 -31.28 43.60
CA PHE A 177 41.14 -30.38 42.65
C PHE A 177 40.38 -29.08 42.41
N ILE A 178 39.04 -29.11 42.45
CA ILE A 178 38.21 -27.89 42.45
C ILE A 178 38.49 -27.06 43.70
N VAL A 179 38.52 -27.69 44.89
CA VAL A 179 38.87 -27.00 46.15
C VAL A 179 40.25 -26.35 46.04
N PHE A 180 41.24 -27.09 45.56
CA PHE A 180 42.57 -26.54 45.25
C PHE A 180 42.51 -25.34 44.28
N SER A 181 41.75 -25.45 43.18
CA SER A 181 41.63 -24.35 42.20
C SER A 181 41.04 -23.07 42.80
N PHE A 182 40.10 -23.16 43.75
CA PHE A 182 39.54 -22.00 44.43
C PHE A 182 40.45 -21.47 45.53
N LEU A 183 41.18 -22.34 46.23
CA LEU A 183 42.13 -21.92 47.27
C LEU A 183 43.36 -21.22 46.68
N LEU A 184 43.77 -21.56 45.46
CA LEU A 184 44.96 -21.01 44.80
C LEU A 184 44.93 -19.47 44.69
N PRO A 185 43.90 -18.80 44.13
CA PRO A 185 43.84 -17.34 44.08
C PRO A 185 43.71 -16.69 45.47
N ILE A 186 43.04 -17.34 46.43
CA ILE A 186 42.90 -16.83 47.80
C ILE A 186 44.25 -16.85 48.52
N THR A 187 44.99 -17.94 48.36
CA THR A 187 46.34 -18.12 48.90
C THR A 187 47.30 -17.13 48.27
N ALA A 188 47.23 -16.93 46.95
CA ALA A 188 48.02 -15.92 46.26
C ALA A 188 47.68 -14.50 46.73
N ASN A 189 46.40 -14.16 46.95
CA ASN A 189 46.03 -12.85 47.47
C ASN A 189 46.55 -12.61 48.89
N SER A 190 46.39 -13.60 49.79
CA SER A 190 46.92 -13.50 51.14
C SER A 190 48.44 -13.38 51.15
N LEU A 191 49.13 -14.13 50.29
CA LEU A 191 50.59 -14.05 50.13
C LEU A 191 51.01 -12.68 49.60
N HIS A 192 50.28 -12.14 48.63
CA HIS A 192 50.51 -10.79 48.12
C HIS A 192 50.37 -9.71 49.21
N GLU A 193 49.28 -9.75 49.99
CA GLU A 193 49.04 -8.83 51.10
C GLU A 193 50.18 -8.88 52.12
N THR A 194 50.56 -10.08 52.57
CA THR A 194 51.65 -10.25 53.54
C THR A 194 53.00 -9.82 52.97
N LEU A 195 53.31 -10.11 51.70
CA LEU A 195 54.56 -9.66 51.07
C LEU A 195 54.59 -8.14 50.91
N LYS A 196 53.46 -7.52 50.56
CA LYS A 196 53.36 -6.07 50.41
C LYS A 196 53.54 -5.37 51.75
N GLU A 197 52.92 -5.88 52.81
CA GLU A 197 53.02 -5.32 54.17
C GLU A 197 54.40 -5.54 54.79
N ALA A 198 55.03 -6.70 54.56
CA ALA A 198 56.33 -7.04 55.14
C ALA A 198 57.53 -6.31 54.48
N PHE A 199 57.43 -5.97 53.19
CA PHE A 199 58.56 -5.45 52.40
C PHE A 199 58.30 -4.08 51.74
N ASP A 200 57.19 -3.42 52.06
CA ASP A 200 56.76 -2.11 51.50
C ASP A 200 56.88 -2.02 49.97
N LEU A 201 56.31 -3.02 49.29
CA LEU A 201 56.52 -3.23 47.86
C LEU A 201 55.68 -2.25 47.02
N SER A 202 56.30 -1.74 45.94
CA SER A 202 55.66 -0.79 45.03
C SER A 202 54.43 -1.37 44.31
N THR A 203 53.58 -0.48 43.80
CA THR A 203 52.43 -0.86 42.96
C THR A 203 52.86 -1.65 41.72
N GLY A 204 53.99 -1.31 41.12
CA GLY A 204 54.58 -2.07 40.00
C GLY A 204 54.89 -3.52 40.37
N PHE A 205 55.45 -3.78 41.56
CA PHE A 205 55.68 -5.15 42.05
C PHE A 205 54.37 -5.94 42.17
N SER A 206 53.30 -5.31 42.68
CA SER A 206 51.97 -5.92 42.77
C SER A 206 51.46 -6.36 41.39
N HIS A 207 51.61 -5.53 40.36
CA HIS A 207 51.24 -5.90 39.00
C HIS A 207 52.06 -7.08 38.47
N VAL A 208 53.38 -7.06 38.63
CA VAL A 208 54.28 -8.17 38.23
C VAL A 208 53.91 -9.47 38.94
N TYR A 209 53.68 -9.40 40.26
CA TYR A 209 53.24 -10.54 41.06
C TYR A 209 51.97 -11.18 40.49
N TRP A 210 50.94 -10.38 40.26
CA TRP A 210 49.66 -10.89 39.76
C TRP A 210 49.74 -11.42 38.33
N ILE A 211 50.57 -10.84 37.46
CA ILE A 211 50.83 -11.37 36.10
C ILE A 211 51.39 -12.79 36.21
N ILE A 212 52.44 -12.98 37.03
CA ILE A 212 53.09 -14.28 37.22
C ILE A 212 52.09 -15.30 37.77
N ILE A 213 51.32 -14.92 38.79
CA ILE A 213 50.31 -15.80 39.39
C ILE A 213 49.24 -16.19 38.37
N PHE A 214 48.69 -15.25 37.61
CA PHE A 214 47.66 -15.56 36.61
C PHE A 214 48.20 -16.41 35.45
N LEU A 215 49.46 -16.22 35.03
CA LEU A 215 50.09 -17.11 34.06
C LEU A 215 50.29 -18.52 34.64
N PHE A 216 50.72 -18.63 35.89
CA PHE A 216 50.88 -19.92 36.56
C PHE A 216 49.54 -20.65 36.71
N MET A 217 48.47 -19.93 37.08
CA MET A 217 47.11 -20.45 37.13
C MET A 217 46.61 -20.89 35.75
N ALA A 218 46.90 -20.12 34.69
CA ALA A 218 46.54 -20.50 33.33
C ALA A 218 47.23 -21.82 32.91
N VAL A 219 48.51 -22.00 33.25
CA VAL A 219 49.26 -23.24 33.00
C VAL A 219 48.67 -24.42 33.79
N ILE A 220 48.44 -24.25 35.09
CA ILE A 220 47.83 -25.28 35.94
C ILE A 220 46.48 -25.71 35.39
N TRP A 221 45.59 -24.77 35.08
CA TRP A 221 44.25 -25.08 34.58
C TRP A 221 44.25 -25.62 33.16
N SER A 222 45.19 -25.22 32.31
CA SER A 222 45.40 -25.85 30.99
C SER A 222 45.83 -27.32 31.14
N ALA A 223 46.81 -27.61 32.02
CA ALA A 223 47.20 -28.98 32.35
C ALA A 223 46.04 -29.78 32.95
N SER A 224 45.20 -29.13 33.76
CA SER A 224 44.02 -29.74 34.39
C SER A 224 42.91 -30.07 33.40
N THR A 225 42.79 -29.29 32.32
CA THR A 225 41.90 -29.58 31.20
C THR A 225 42.26 -30.93 30.57
N TRP A 226 43.56 -31.18 30.40
CA TRP A 226 44.07 -32.46 29.90
C TRP A 226 43.94 -33.58 30.94
N LEU A 227 44.29 -33.29 32.20
CA LEU A 227 44.34 -34.25 33.29
C LEU A 227 42.94 -34.80 33.63
N TYR A 228 41.91 -33.95 33.67
CA TYR A 228 40.54 -34.34 34.04
C TYR A 228 39.56 -34.40 32.87
N ALA A 229 39.99 -34.07 31.64
CA ALA A 229 39.09 -33.91 30.49
C ALA A 229 37.87 -33.03 30.84
N SER A 230 38.12 -31.89 31.50
CA SER A 230 37.06 -30.95 31.94
C SER A 230 37.05 -29.71 31.08
N ARG A 231 35.88 -29.37 30.53
CA ARG A 231 35.68 -28.14 29.73
C ARG A 231 35.76 -26.88 30.58
N LEU A 232 35.41 -26.97 31.87
CA LEU A 232 35.43 -25.83 32.80
C LEU A 232 36.85 -25.29 32.97
N PHE A 233 37.85 -26.17 33.13
CA PHE A 233 39.23 -25.74 33.30
C PHE A 233 39.81 -25.05 32.07
N SER A 234 39.28 -25.33 30.87
CA SER A 234 39.69 -24.61 29.66
C SER A 234 39.22 -23.15 29.68
N ILE A 235 38.01 -22.90 30.18
CA ILE A 235 37.45 -21.54 30.33
C ILE A 235 38.18 -20.79 31.44
N THR A 236 38.46 -21.43 32.58
CA THR A 236 39.18 -20.77 33.69
C THR A 236 40.62 -20.47 33.31
N ALA A 237 41.30 -21.37 32.59
CA ALA A 237 42.64 -21.10 32.05
C ALA A 237 42.64 -19.86 31.14
N PHE A 238 41.65 -19.77 30.25
CA PHE A 238 41.46 -18.60 29.38
C PHE A 238 41.15 -17.32 30.17
N GLY A 239 40.26 -17.38 31.17
CA GLY A 239 39.95 -16.26 32.05
C GLY A 239 41.18 -15.77 32.84
N SER A 240 42.01 -16.69 33.34
CA SER A 240 43.28 -16.36 33.99
C SER A 240 44.23 -15.65 33.04
N LEU A 241 44.32 -16.12 31.79
CA LEU A 241 45.16 -15.52 30.78
C LEU A 241 44.69 -14.10 30.40
N ILE A 242 43.37 -13.85 30.33
CA ILE A 242 42.82 -12.49 30.17
C ILE A 242 43.26 -11.58 31.32
N LEU A 243 43.12 -12.04 32.57
CA LEU A 243 43.50 -11.26 33.76
C LEU A 243 45.00 -10.96 33.80
N ALA A 244 45.85 -11.90 33.36
CA ALA A 244 47.29 -11.67 33.23
C ALA A 244 47.59 -10.52 32.27
N PHE A 245 46.95 -10.48 31.10
CA PHE A 245 47.17 -9.41 30.11
C PHE A 245 46.58 -8.06 30.55
N ILE A 246 45.46 -8.06 31.28
CA ILE A 246 44.95 -6.83 31.90
C ILE A 246 45.96 -6.30 32.92
N ARG A 247 46.52 -7.15 33.79
CA ARG A 247 47.54 -6.72 34.75
C ARG A 247 48.84 -6.27 34.07
N PHE A 248 49.19 -6.85 32.92
CA PHE A 248 50.31 -6.41 32.10
C PHE A 248 50.10 -4.99 31.56
N GLY A 249 48.88 -4.65 31.11
CA GLY A 249 48.55 -3.27 30.74
C GLY A 249 48.71 -2.30 31.91
N SER A 250 48.28 -2.69 33.12
CA SER A 250 48.43 -1.85 34.33
C SER A 250 49.88 -1.69 34.78
N LEU A 251 50.75 -2.66 34.51
CA LEU A 251 52.18 -2.54 34.78
C LEU A 251 52.84 -1.45 33.93
N LEU A 252 52.36 -1.27 32.69
CA LEU A 252 52.86 -0.28 31.75
C LEU A 252 52.21 1.11 31.91
N ASP A 253 51.31 1.26 32.88
CA ASP A 253 50.43 2.43 33.03
C ASP A 253 49.78 2.83 31.70
N ALA A 254 49.27 1.81 30.99
CA ALA A 254 48.89 1.96 29.61
C ALA A 254 47.58 2.75 29.42
N GLU A 255 47.45 3.40 28.26
CA GLU A 255 46.19 4.02 27.85
C GLU A 255 45.10 2.95 27.54
N PRO A 256 43.80 3.31 27.63
CA PRO A 256 42.67 2.39 27.41
C PRO A 256 42.74 1.60 26.10
N GLU A 257 43.26 2.19 25.03
CA GLU A 257 43.39 1.58 23.71
C GLU A 257 44.33 0.36 23.76
N LEU A 258 45.44 0.46 24.50
CA LEU A 258 46.41 -0.63 24.62
C LEU A 258 45.83 -1.82 25.39
N TYR A 259 44.95 -1.58 26.38
CA TYR A 259 44.23 -2.66 27.05
C TYR A 259 43.36 -3.46 26.09
N THR A 260 42.67 -2.80 25.15
CA THR A 260 41.88 -3.49 24.12
C THR A 260 42.75 -4.31 23.18
N LEU A 261 43.95 -3.82 22.86
CA LEU A 261 44.92 -4.53 22.02
C LEU A 261 45.45 -5.79 22.72
N LEU A 262 45.91 -5.64 23.97
CA LEU A 262 46.43 -6.73 24.79
C LEU A 262 45.37 -7.82 25.00
N THR A 263 44.12 -7.42 25.28
CA THR A 263 43.02 -8.37 25.40
C THR A 263 42.63 -8.98 24.03
N GLY A 264 42.74 -8.24 22.92
CA GLY A 264 42.63 -8.78 21.56
C GLY A 264 43.61 -9.92 21.26
N VAL A 265 44.86 -9.80 21.72
CA VAL A 265 45.86 -10.88 21.61
C VAL A 265 45.40 -12.11 22.41
N THR A 266 44.85 -11.93 23.60
CA THR A 266 44.34 -13.06 24.39
C THR A 266 43.19 -13.77 23.69
N ALA A 267 42.26 -13.07 23.05
CA ALA A 267 41.18 -13.69 22.28
C ALA A 267 41.70 -14.60 21.15
N LEU A 268 42.77 -14.20 20.45
CA LEU A 268 43.45 -15.05 19.47
C LEU A 268 44.12 -16.28 20.10
N ILE A 269 44.79 -16.11 21.25
CA ILE A 269 45.35 -17.24 22.03
C ILE A 269 44.21 -18.21 22.44
N GLY A 270 43.03 -17.68 22.78
CA GLY A 270 41.83 -18.47 23.03
C GLY A 270 41.44 -19.35 21.84
N LEU A 271 41.46 -18.82 20.61
CA LEU A 271 41.21 -19.60 19.39
C LEU A 271 42.28 -20.66 19.13
N VAL A 272 43.56 -20.38 19.43
CA VAL A 272 44.63 -21.39 19.39
C VAL A 272 44.31 -22.51 20.39
N GLY A 273 43.86 -22.17 21.59
CA GLY A 273 43.38 -23.14 22.58
C GLY A 273 42.22 -23.99 22.06
N VAL A 274 41.23 -23.37 21.41
CA VAL A 274 40.11 -24.08 20.75
C VAL A 274 40.62 -25.05 19.69
N TRP A 275 41.56 -24.62 18.84
CA TRP A 275 42.15 -25.48 17.81
C TRP A 275 42.85 -26.71 18.41
N VAL A 276 43.66 -26.51 19.46
CA VAL A 276 44.34 -27.60 20.17
C VAL A 276 43.33 -28.57 20.78
N LEU A 277 42.28 -28.06 21.45
CA LEU A 277 41.25 -28.89 22.07
C LEU A 277 40.42 -29.66 21.03
N LYS A 278 40.10 -29.03 19.90
CA LYS A 278 39.40 -29.65 18.78
C LYS A 278 40.20 -30.80 18.19
N LYS A 279 41.52 -30.62 18.01
CA LYS A 279 42.43 -31.65 17.50
C LYS A 279 42.64 -32.80 18.51
N TRP A 280 42.59 -32.50 19.82
CA TRP A 280 42.80 -33.51 20.86
C TRP A 280 41.56 -34.36 21.16
N LYS A 281 40.35 -33.78 21.20
CA LYS A 281 39.10 -34.46 21.54
C LYS A 281 38.08 -34.39 20.41
N ASP A 282 37.19 -33.41 20.45
CA ASP A 282 36.10 -33.22 19.49
C ASP A 282 35.55 -31.78 19.54
N ASP A 283 34.68 -31.47 18.59
CA ASP A 283 34.05 -30.16 18.42
C ASP A 283 33.17 -29.78 19.62
N LYS A 284 32.53 -30.75 20.28
CA LYS A 284 31.68 -30.50 21.45
C LYS A 284 32.51 -30.14 22.68
N PHE A 285 33.72 -30.68 22.80
CA PHE A 285 34.62 -30.40 23.90
C PHE A 285 35.18 -28.98 23.84
N ALA A 286 35.57 -28.52 22.64
CA ALA A 286 36.16 -27.19 22.45
C ALA A 286 35.12 -26.05 22.41
N LEU A 287 33.83 -26.37 22.21
CA LEU A 287 32.75 -25.38 22.06
C LEU A 287 32.64 -24.36 23.21
N PRO A 288 32.74 -24.71 24.50
CA PRO A 288 32.59 -23.72 25.57
C PRO A 288 33.71 -22.68 25.59
N LEU A 289 34.95 -23.10 25.32
CA LEU A 289 36.08 -22.18 25.17
C LEU A 289 35.89 -21.29 23.93
N PHE A 290 35.38 -21.85 22.84
CA PHE A 290 35.07 -21.08 21.63
C PHE A 290 34.02 -19.99 21.92
N ILE A 291 32.93 -20.32 22.60
CA ILE A 291 31.90 -19.34 23.00
C ILE A 291 32.48 -18.27 23.92
N ALA A 292 33.32 -18.65 24.89
CA ALA A 292 34.00 -17.70 25.77
C ALA A 292 34.87 -16.73 24.97
N ALA A 293 35.66 -17.23 24.01
CA ALA A 293 36.48 -16.39 23.13
C ALA A 293 35.63 -15.44 22.26
N GLN A 294 34.48 -15.90 21.73
CA GLN A 294 33.56 -15.03 20.97
C GLN A 294 33.00 -13.89 21.84
N LEU A 295 32.57 -14.21 23.07
CA LEU A 295 32.06 -13.21 24.02
C LEU A 295 33.14 -12.18 24.34
N THR A 296 34.36 -12.64 24.62
CA THR A 296 35.50 -11.76 24.86
C THR A 296 35.79 -10.86 23.66
N GLN A 297 35.80 -11.39 22.44
CA GLN A 297 36.01 -10.58 21.23
C GLN A 297 34.91 -9.53 21.04
N ALA A 298 33.65 -9.88 21.31
CA ALA A 298 32.54 -8.93 21.23
C ALA A 298 32.72 -7.78 22.23
N ILE A 299 33.10 -8.09 23.47
CA ILE A 299 33.41 -7.09 24.50
C ILE A 299 34.55 -6.19 24.04
N ILE A 300 35.65 -6.76 23.51
CA ILE A 300 36.81 -6.00 23.04
C ILE A 300 36.45 -5.00 21.95
N ILE A 301 35.67 -5.42 20.94
CA ILE A 301 35.27 -4.53 19.83
C ILE A 301 34.34 -3.42 20.33
N ILE A 302 33.37 -3.75 21.19
CA ILE A 302 32.45 -2.76 21.79
C ILE A 302 33.22 -1.76 22.66
N SER A 303 34.11 -2.24 23.52
CA SER A 303 34.98 -1.40 24.35
C SER A 303 35.87 -0.50 23.49
N SER A 304 36.52 -1.04 22.46
CA SER A 304 37.38 -0.26 21.56
C SER A 304 36.61 0.84 20.83
N LEU A 305 35.41 0.55 20.32
CA LEU A 305 34.56 1.57 19.70
C LEU A 305 34.13 2.66 20.70
N SER A 306 33.82 2.27 21.93
CA SER A 306 33.36 3.17 22.98
C SER A 306 34.47 4.10 23.46
N ILE A 307 35.67 3.55 23.65
CA ILE A 307 36.89 4.30 23.96
C ILE A 307 37.18 5.30 22.85
N PHE A 308 37.15 4.87 21.59
CA PHE A 308 37.37 5.76 20.45
C PHE A 308 36.34 6.91 20.38
N ALA A 309 35.06 6.62 20.58
CA ALA A 309 34.02 7.65 20.57
C ALA A 309 34.23 8.71 21.68
N LEU A 310 34.69 8.28 22.86
CA LEU A 310 35.06 9.19 23.95
C LEU A 310 36.35 9.96 23.63
N ALA A 311 37.36 9.30 23.08
CA ALA A 311 38.64 9.90 22.72
C ALA A 311 38.47 11.03 21.69
N VAL A 312 37.65 10.83 20.65
CA VAL A 312 37.36 11.86 19.64
C VAL A 312 36.71 13.11 20.25
N SER A 313 35.97 12.98 21.35
CA SER A 313 35.34 14.11 22.02
C SER A 313 36.28 14.89 22.97
N ASN A 314 37.45 14.34 23.28
CA ASN A 314 38.38 14.88 24.26
C ASN A 314 39.62 15.47 23.59
N SER A 315 39.79 16.79 23.66
CA SER A 315 40.91 17.50 23.03
C SER A 315 42.27 17.27 23.69
N ALA A 316 42.32 16.64 24.89
CA ALA A 316 43.55 16.36 25.62
C ALA A 316 44.15 14.97 25.35
N HIS A 317 43.51 14.14 24.52
CA HIS A 317 43.94 12.77 24.25
C HIS A 317 45.04 12.72 23.17
N GLU A 318 46.13 12.00 23.43
CA GLU A 318 47.22 11.82 22.47
C GLU A 318 46.77 11.00 21.25
N SER A 319 46.82 11.60 20.07
CA SER A 319 46.29 11.03 18.83
C SER A 319 46.87 9.66 18.47
N LEU A 320 48.16 9.43 18.71
CA LEU A 320 48.88 8.21 18.31
C LEU A 320 48.36 6.91 18.95
N TRP A 321 47.72 6.96 20.13
CA TRP A 321 47.16 5.75 20.77
C TRP A 321 46.02 5.12 19.97
N ASN A 322 45.40 5.87 19.07
CA ASN A 322 44.44 5.32 18.11
C ASN A 322 45.05 4.25 17.17
N LEU A 323 46.38 4.20 17.02
CA LEU A 323 47.04 3.09 16.32
C LEU A 323 46.87 1.77 17.08
N ALA A 324 46.86 1.79 18.42
CA ALA A 324 46.57 0.59 19.20
C ALA A 324 45.13 0.11 18.94
N ALA A 325 44.16 1.02 18.85
CA ALA A 325 42.79 0.70 18.43
C ALA A 325 42.77 0.11 17.01
N LEU A 326 43.48 0.70 16.04
CA LEU A 326 43.61 0.13 14.69
C LEU A 326 44.09 -1.33 14.73
N PHE A 327 45.14 -1.62 15.49
CA PHE A 327 45.64 -2.99 15.65
C PHE A 327 44.62 -3.91 16.32
N THR A 328 43.86 -3.44 17.32
CA THR A 328 42.77 -4.22 17.94
C THR A 328 41.75 -4.69 16.90
N TRP A 329 41.36 -3.81 15.98
CA TRP A 329 40.40 -4.15 14.93
C TRP A 329 41.02 -5.04 13.84
N ILE A 330 42.33 -4.93 13.56
CA ILE A 330 43.06 -5.87 12.69
C ILE A 330 43.06 -7.28 13.32
N LEU A 331 43.33 -7.38 14.62
CA LEU A 331 43.24 -8.64 15.35
C LEU A 331 41.81 -9.19 15.35
N GLY A 332 40.80 -8.31 15.44
CA GLY A 332 39.39 -8.70 15.33
C GLY A 332 39.02 -9.28 13.96
N ALA A 333 39.49 -8.68 12.88
CA ALA A 333 39.31 -9.23 11.53
C ALA A 333 39.97 -10.61 11.41
N GLY A 334 41.21 -10.75 11.90
CA GLY A 334 41.91 -12.03 11.97
C GLY A 334 41.16 -13.06 12.82
N PHE A 335 40.65 -12.66 13.98
CA PHE A 335 39.89 -13.52 14.89
C PHE A 335 38.66 -14.12 14.22
N TYR A 336 37.87 -13.33 13.49
CA TYR A 336 36.70 -13.86 12.79
C TYR A 336 37.06 -14.74 11.58
N ILE A 337 38.19 -14.47 10.91
CA ILE A 337 38.72 -15.35 9.86
C ILE A 337 39.11 -16.71 10.45
N PHE A 338 39.88 -16.72 11.54
CA PHE A 338 40.27 -17.97 12.22
C PHE A 338 39.07 -18.69 12.85
N SER A 339 38.11 -17.95 13.41
CA SER A 339 36.87 -18.51 13.94
C SER A 339 36.10 -19.29 12.87
N ASN A 340 36.02 -18.76 11.65
CA ASN A 340 35.35 -19.40 10.53
C ASN A 340 36.11 -20.61 9.96
N LEU A 341 37.42 -20.68 10.16
CA LEU A 341 38.23 -21.86 9.84
C LEU A 341 38.00 -22.97 10.87
N LEU A 342 37.79 -22.63 12.14
CA LEU A 342 37.53 -23.58 13.22
C LEU A 342 36.08 -24.06 13.25
N TYR A 343 35.11 -23.13 13.19
CA TYR A 343 33.68 -23.40 13.16
C TYR A 343 33.04 -22.59 12.03
N PRO A 344 32.78 -23.19 10.87
CA PRO A 344 32.14 -22.50 9.76
C PRO A 344 30.77 -21.95 10.17
N PHE A 345 30.61 -20.63 10.12
CA PHE A 345 29.35 -19.95 10.44
C PHE A 345 29.15 -18.78 9.50
N PHE A 346 27.92 -18.63 9.01
CA PHE A 346 27.64 -17.67 7.94
C PHE A 346 27.92 -16.21 8.34
N ALA A 347 27.84 -15.85 9.63
CA ALA A 347 28.04 -14.48 10.08
C ALA A 347 29.52 -14.07 10.22
N PHE A 348 30.46 -15.02 10.37
CA PHE A 348 31.87 -14.65 10.59
C PHE A 348 32.50 -13.88 9.43
N PRO A 349 32.25 -14.20 8.14
CA PRO A 349 32.68 -13.34 7.04
C PRO A 349 32.14 -11.90 7.13
N TRP A 350 30.91 -11.72 7.60
CA TRP A 350 30.30 -10.41 7.79
C TRP A 350 30.92 -9.65 8.94
N LEU A 351 31.18 -10.32 10.07
CA LEU A 351 31.85 -9.71 11.22
C LEU A 351 33.30 -9.33 10.90
N ALA A 352 34.03 -10.18 10.16
CA ALA A 352 35.36 -9.86 9.68
C ALA A 352 35.38 -8.63 8.76
N ALA A 353 34.40 -8.52 7.86
CA ALA A 353 34.29 -7.33 6.99
C ALA A 353 33.86 -6.09 7.80
N ALA A 354 32.94 -6.24 8.75
CA ALA A 354 32.51 -5.15 9.63
C ALA A 354 33.67 -4.57 10.44
N THR A 355 34.64 -5.41 10.85
CA THR A 355 35.83 -4.93 11.55
C THR A 355 36.76 -4.05 10.70
N LEU A 356 36.62 -4.07 9.37
CA LEU A 356 37.41 -3.21 8.48
C LEU A 356 36.81 -1.81 8.31
N ILE A 357 35.54 -1.61 8.66
CA ILE A 357 34.83 -0.34 8.43
C ILE A 357 35.43 0.82 9.22
N PRO A 358 35.70 0.71 10.54
CA PRO A 358 36.17 1.87 11.30
C PRO A 358 37.68 2.12 11.21
N MET A 359 38.45 1.23 10.58
CA MET A 359 39.90 1.36 10.47
C MET A 359 40.39 2.71 9.91
N PRO A 360 39.77 3.29 8.85
CA PRO A 360 40.14 4.61 8.35
C PRO A 360 40.02 5.71 9.38
N TRP A 361 39.02 5.65 10.27
CA TRP A 361 38.84 6.66 11.31
C TRP A 361 39.98 6.64 12.32
N PHE A 362 40.46 5.46 12.72
CA PHE A 362 41.61 5.36 13.61
C PHE A 362 42.89 5.93 12.99
N ILE A 363 43.11 5.69 11.69
CA ILE A 363 44.24 6.29 10.96
C ILE A 363 44.05 7.82 10.89
N ASN A 364 42.84 8.27 10.60
CA ASN A 364 42.52 9.68 10.48
C ASN A 364 42.79 10.46 11.76
N THR A 365 42.35 9.93 12.90
CA THR A 365 42.56 10.56 14.20
C THR A 365 43.99 10.40 14.69
N ALA A 366 44.66 9.28 14.38
CA ALA A 366 46.05 9.06 14.77
C ALA A 366 47.03 10.06 14.13
N PHE A 367 46.76 10.50 12.91
CA PHE A 367 47.59 11.45 12.18
C PHE A 367 46.97 12.85 12.10
N GLU A 368 45.88 13.11 12.84
CA GLU A 368 45.18 14.40 12.90
C GLU A 368 44.88 15.00 11.51
N LEU A 369 44.45 14.15 10.59
CA LEU A 369 44.25 14.56 9.21
C LEU A 369 43.03 15.47 9.11
N LYS A 370 43.22 16.61 8.46
CA LYS A 370 42.14 17.55 8.08
C LYS A 370 41.17 16.91 7.10
N GLU A 371 40.11 17.64 6.74
CA GLU A 371 38.99 17.15 5.92
C GLU A 371 39.47 16.54 4.58
N LEU A 372 40.46 17.14 3.92
CA LEU A 372 41.05 16.62 2.69
C LEU A 372 41.76 15.27 2.91
N GLY A 373 42.58 15.15 3.96
CA GLY A 373 43.26 13.90 4.30
C GLY A 373 42.25 12.80 4.68
N SER A 374 41.21 13.18 5.43
CA SER A 374 40.10 12.30 5.79
C SER A 374 39.40 11.73 4.56
N ALA A 375 39.04 12.60 3.61
CA ALA A 375 38.36 12.21 2.39
C ALA A 375 39.22 11.24 1.54
N ILE A 376 40.51 11.53 1.39
CA ILE A 376 41.44 10.69 0.60
C ILE A 376 41.62 9.31 1.25
N ILE A 377 41.83 9.23 2.57
CA ILE A 377 42.02 7.94 3.25
C ILE A 377 40.76 7.08 3.21
N LEU A 378 39.59 7.68 3.48
CA LEU A 378 38.31 6.98 3.38
C LEU A 378 38.06 6.46 1.97
N PHE A 379 38.39 7.26 0.94
CA PHE A 379 38.26 6.86 -0.45
C PHE A 379 39.21 5.73 -0.81
N ALA A 380 40.50 5.87 -0.47
CA ALA A 380 41.51 4.86 -0.74
C ALA A 380 41.15 3.53 -0.06
N TRP A 381 40.73 3.57 1.20
CA TRP A 381 40.32 2.37 1.94
C TRP A 381 39.09 1.71 1.32
N GLY A 382 38.04 2.48 1.03
CA GLY A 382 36.86 1.99 0.32
C GLY A 382 37.21 1.38 -1.04
N GLY A 383 38.03 2.06 -1.84
CA GLY A 383 38.50 1.58 -3.14
C GLY A 383 39.29 0.27 -3.04
N ILE A 384 40.21 0.16 -2.07
CA ILE A 384 41.01 -1.06 -1.82
C ILE A 384 40.09 -2.23 -1.45
N LEU A 385 39.16 -2.04 -0.52
CA LEU A 385 38.21 -3.09 -0.12
C LEU A 385 37.34 -3.53 -1.31
N ALA A 386 36.83 -2.57 -2.08
CA ALA A 386 36.03 -2.85 -3.27
C ALA A 386 36.83 -3.65 -4.30
N PHE A 387 38.10 -3.29 -4.55
CA PHE A 387 38.97 -3.98 -5.49
C PHE A 387 39.36 -5.38 -5.03
N ILE A 388 39.72 -5.56 -3.74
CA ILE A 388 40.10 -6.86 -3.16
C ILE A 388 38.93 -7.86 -3.16
N SER A 389 37.70 -7.38 -3.11
CA SER A 389 36.51 -8.24 -3.11
C SER A 389 36.39 -9.17 -4.33
N GLU A 390 36.90 -8.75 -5.48
CA GLU A 390 36.83 -9.48 -6.75
C GLU A 390 37.83 -10.65 -6.84
N PRO A 391 39.16 -10.48 -6.58
CA PRO A 391 40.08 -11.60 -6.53
C PRO A 391 39.72 -12.60 -5.43
N MET A 392 39.21 -12.15 -4.27
CA MET A 392 38.75 -13.06 -3.21
C MET A 392 37.62 -13.99 -3.68
N ARG A 393 36.79 -13.55 -4.63
CA ARG A 393 35.74 -14.39 -5.22
C ARG A 393 36.31 -15.57 -6.01
N ARG A 394 37.45 -15.36 -6.70
CA ARG A 394 38.06 -16.37 -7.58
C ARG A 394 38.68 -17.52 -6.79
N PHE A 395 39.02 -17.30 -5.52
CA PHE A 395 39.55 -18.32 -4.62
C PHE A 395 38.44 -18.95 -3.79
N GLU A 396 38.19 -20.24 -3.95
CA GLU A 396 37.10 -20.99 -3.30
C GLU A 396 37.05 -20.80 -1.78
N ARG A 397 38.21 -20.79 -1.10
CA ARG A 397 38.31 -20.57 0.35
C ARG A 397 37.88 -19.16 0.79
N MET A 398 38.05 -18.16 -0.09
CA MET A 398 37.83 -16.74 0.19
C MET A 398 36.54 -16.21 -0.41
N GLN A 399 35.86 -16.98 -1.26
CA GLN A 399 34.64 -16.57 -1.96
C GLN A 399 33.55 -16.07 -1.00
N LYS A 400 33.44 -16.68 0.18
CA LYS A 400 32.50 -16.29 1.25
C LYS A 400 32.74 -14.88 1.83
N TYR A 401 33.92 -14.29 1.64
CA TYR A 401 34.26 -12.94 2.08
C TYR A 401 34.07 -11.87 1.01
N SER A 402 33.94 -12.27 -0.27
CA SER A 402 33.84 -11.34 -1.41
C SER A 402 32.70 -10.33 -1.24
N LEU A 403 31.46 -10.81 -1.03
CA LEU A 403 30.31 -9.91 -0.88
C LEU A 403 30.36 -9.06 0.41
N PRO A 404 30.66 -9.62 1.61
CA PRO A 404 30.81 -8.82 2.82
C PRO A 404 31.83 -7.68 2.69
N ILE A 405 33.00 -7.93 2.10
CA ILE A 405 34.06 -6.93 1.96
C ILE A 405 33.64 -5.83 0.97
N LEU A 406 32.97 -6.20 -0.13
CA LEU A 406 32.42 -5.23 -1.07
C LEU A 406 31.33 -4.34 -0.43
N LEU A 407 30.53 -4.88 0.48
CA LEU A 407 29.53 -4.06 1.18
C LEU A 407 30.19 -3.19 2.25
N ALA A 408 31.24 -3.68 2.91
CA ALA A 408 32.04 -2.91 3.87
C ALA A 408 32.81 -1.75 3.22
N SER A 409 33.06 -1.76 1.90
CA SER A 409 33.66 -0.63 1.21
C SER A 409 32.73 0.57 1.02
N LEU A 410 31.41 0.34 0.98
CA LEU A 410 30.44 1.39 0.64
C LEU A 410 30.39 2.55 1.65
N PRO A 411 30.39 2.31 2.99
CA PRO A 411 30.45 3.40 3.95
C PRO A 411 31.68 4.29 3.79
N GLY A 412 32.85 3.69 3.53
CA GLY A 412 34.09 4.42 3.30
C GLY A 412 34.00 5.34 2.08
N LEU A 413 33.51 4.81 0.95
CA LEU A 413 33.30 5.62 -0.27
C LEU A 413 32.26 6.73 -0.06
N ALA A 414 31.15 6.45 0.60
CA ALA A 414 30.09 7.43 0.85
C ALA A 414 30.57 8.57 1.77
N LEU A 415 31.28 8.24 2.84
CA LEU A 415 31.85 9.23 3.76
C LEU A 415 32.97 10.03 3.09
N ALA A 416 33.78 9.41 2.24
CA ALA A 416 34.79 10.13 1.47
C ALA A 416 34.17 11.23 0.60
N ILE A 417 33.06 10.92 -0.09
CA ILE A 417 32.31 11.91 -0.88
C ILE A 417 31.76 13.02 0.02
N PHE A 418 31.19 12.67 1.17
CA PHE A 418 30.66 13.64 2.13
C PHE A 418 31.76 14.59 2.64
N PHE A 419 32.87 14.07 3.16
CA PHE A 419 34.01 14.90 3.60
C PHE A 419 34.64 15.67 2.44
N GLY A 420 34.61 15.11 1.23
CA GLY A 420 34.99 15.79 0.00
C GLY A 420 34.18 17.08 -0.20
N PHE A 421 32.85 17.01 -0.15
CA PHE A 421 31.97 18.18 -0.26
C PHE A 421 32.07 19.16 0.90
N VAL A 422 32.32 18.67 2.12
CA VAL A 422 32.56 19.53 3.30
C VAL A 422 33.84 20.35 3.11
N HIS A 423 34.86 19.78 2.48
CA HIS A 423 36.08 20.50 2.14
C HIS A 423 35.86 21.45 0.96
N GLU A 424 35.63 20.92 -0.25
CA GLU A 424 35.36 21.71 -1.46
C GLU A 424 34.54 20.92 -2.50
N VAL A 425 33.70 21.62 -3.28
CA VAL A 425 32.80 21.00 -4.27
C VAL A 425 33.54 20.18 -5.32
N TRP A 426 34.71 20.63 -5.79
CA TRP A 426 35.48 19.91 -6.80
C TRP A 426 36.01 18.57 -6.27
N LEU A 427 36.37 18.50 -4.98
CA LEU A 427 36.85 17.26 -4.36
C LEU A 427 35.70 16.26 -4.24
N GLY A 428 34.54 16.71 -3.76
CA GLY A 428 33.32 15.89 -3.73
C GLY A 428 32.92 15.35 -5.11
N LEU A 429 32.99 16.20 -6.15
CA LEU A 429 32.78 15.82 -7.55
C LEU A 429 33.75 14.71 -8.00
N VAL A 430 35.06 14.90 -7.79
CA VAL A 430 36.10 13.96 -8.23
C VAL A 430 35.94 12.61 -7.52
N LEU A 431 35.68 12.62 -6.21
CA LEU A 431 35.48 11.40 -5.42
C LEU A 431 34.20 10.67 -5.82
N ALA A 432 33.10 11.38 -6.08
CA ALA A 432 31.86 10.78 -6.57
C ALA A 432 32.04 10.16 -7.96
N LEU A 433 32.72 10.86 -8.87
CA LEU A 433 33.05 10.32 -10.19
C LEU A 433 33.94 9.08 -10.09
N ALA A 434 34.99 9.13 -9.26
CA ALA A 434 35.91 8.02 -9.07
C ALA A 434 35.20 6.80 -8.44
N ALA A 435 34.30 7.02 -7.47
CA ALA A 435 33.44 5.96 -6.91
C ALA A 435 32.51 5.36 -7.99
N ALA A 436 31.90 6.19 -8.83
CA ALA A 436 31.08 5.74 -9.95
C ALA A 436 31.88 4.86 -10.91
N VAL A 437 33.12 5.24 -11.25
CA VAL A 437 34.02 4.46 -12.11
C VAL A 437 34.39 3.13 -11.48
N ILE A 438 34.79 3.11 -10.21
CA ILE A 438 35.14 1.86 -9.48
C ILE A 438 33.95 0.89 -9.49
N LEU A 439 32.76 1.36 -9.12
CA LEU A 439 31.55 0.53 -9.07
C LEU A 439 31.12 0.07 -10.47
N SER A 440 31.32 0.88 -11.50
CA SER A 440 31.09 0.52 -12.91
C SER A 440 32.02 -0.58 -13.39
N ILE A 441 33.32 -0.49 -13.06
CA ILE A 441 34.30 -1.54 -13.38
C ILE A 441 33.90 -2.84 -12.67
N LEU A 442 33.53 -2.78 -11.39
CA LEU A 442 33.08 -3.96 -10.65
C LEU A 442 31.80 -4.58 -11.23
N HIS A 443 30.86 -3.75 -11.68
CA HIS A 443 29.67 -4.23 -12.39
C HIS A 443 30.01 -4.87 -13.75
N SER A 444 30.99 -4.33 -14.48
CA SER A 444 31.46 -4.90 -15.75
C SER A 444 32.13 -6.27 -15.55
N LEU A 445 32.92 -6.41 -14.47
CA LEU A 445 33.55 -7.68 -14.09
C LEU A 445 32.51 -8.73 -13.63
N GLN A 446 31.45 -8.29 -12.95
CA GLN A 446 30.31 -9.14 -12.63
C GLN A 446 29.02 -8.35 -12.60
N THR A 447 28.11 -8.74 -13.50
CA THR A 447 26.84 -8.05 -13.68
C THR A 447 25.97 -8.21 -12.42
N ARG A 448 25.88 -7.13 -11.65
CA ARG A 448 25.06 -7.01 -10.44
C ARG A 448 24.27 -5.71 -10.51
N TRP A 449 22.95 -5.81 -10.58
CA TRP A 449 22.08 -4.65 -10.78
C TRP A 449 22.29 -3.55 -9.73
N TRP A 450 22.46 -3.91 -8.45
CA TRP A 450 22.60 -2.95 -7.36
C TRP A 450 23.93 -2.16 -7.40
N LEU A 451 25.03 -2.76 -7.88
CA LEU A 451 26.30 -2.06 -8.08
C LEU A 451 26.16 -1.00 -9.17
N TRP A 452 25.46 -1.35 -10.25
CA TRP A 452 25.19 -0.41 -11.33
C TRP A 452 24.30 0.74 -10.87
N THR A 453 23.26 0.45 -10.09
CA THR A 453 22.43 1.49 -9.47
C THR A 453 23.26 2.44 -8.61
N LEU A 454 24.17 1.93 -7.77
CA LEU A 454 25.05 2.78 -6.95
C LEU A 454 26.06 3.56 -7.79
N ALA A 455 26.60 2.97 -8.86
CA ALA A 455 27.47 3.67 -9.79
C ALA A 455 26.76 4.88 -10.43
N LEU A 456 25.54 4.66 -10.93
CA LEU A 456 24.70 5.72 -11.49
C LEU A 456 24.31 6.76 -10.45
N PHE A 457 24.02 6.37 -9.21
CA PHE A 457 23.77 7.31 -8.11
C PHE A 457 24.96 8.24 -7.86
N ASN A 458 26.17 7.69 -7.80
CA ASN A 458 27.38 8.50 -7.66
C ASN A 458 27.62 9.39 -8.88
N MET A 459 27.26 8.93 -10.09
CA MET A 459 27.29 9.75 -11.30
C MET A 459 26.27 10.90 -11.25
N VAL A 460 25.08 10.70 -10.67
CA VAL A 460 24.10 11.78 -10.42
C VAL A 460 24.70 12.84 -9.50
N ILE A 461 25.30 12.41 -8.40
CA ILE A 461 25.96 13.33 -7.44
C ILE A 461 27.03 14.13 -8.16
N ALA A 462 27.90 13.47 -8.94
CA ALA A 462 28.93 14.13 -9.72
C ALA A 462 28.32 15.10 -10.76
N TYR A 463 27.25 14.71 -11.45
CA TYR A 463 26.59 15.55 -12.44
C TYR A 463 26.10 16.87 -11.85
N PHE A 464 25.41 16.85 -10.70
CA PHE A 464 24.95 18.09 -10.07
C PHE A 464 26.08 18.89 -9.41
N ALA A 465 27.08 18.21 -8.85
CA ALA A 465 28.27 18.87 -8.31
C ALA A 465 29.05 19.63 -9.39
N PHE A 466 29.06 19.13 -10.63
CA PHE A 466 29.70 19.82 -11.76
C PHE A 466 29.09 21.19 -12.02
N PHE A 467 27.76 21.34 -11.91
CA PHE A 467 27.10 22.65 -12.05
C PHE A 467 27.30 23.58 -10.85
N GLN A 468 27.73 23.05 -9.71
CA GLN A 468 28.07 23.84 -8.51
C GLN A 468 29.54 24.28 -8.47
N LEU A 469 30.36 23.90 -9.45
CA LEU A 469 31.72 24.43 -9.57
C LEU A 469 31.67 25.94 -9.84
N GLU A 470 32.53 26.72 -9.18
CA GLU A 470 32.52 28.18 -9.26
C GLU A 470 32.58 28.70 -10.71
N ALA A 471 33.33 28.03 -11.59
CA ALA A 471 33.43 28.39 -13.00
C ALA A 471 32.12 28.17 -13.79
N ILE A 472 31.36 27.13 -13.45
CA ILE A 472 30.12 26.75 -14.14
C ILE A 472 28.92 27.48 -13.52
N GLN A 473 28.94 27.67 -12.20
CA GLN A 473 27.89 28.38 -11.47
C GLN A 473 27.72 29.82 -11.98
N LYS A 474 28.80 30.47 -12.43
CA LYS A 474 28.79 31.79 -13.07
C LYS A 474 27.99 31.85 -14.38
N LEU A 475 27.73 30.70 -15.03
CA LEU A 475 26.91 30.63 -16.24
C LEU A 475 25.40 30.64 -15.94
N ASP A 476 25.00 30.55 -14.67
CA ASP A 476 23.60 30.55 -14.19
C ASP A 476 22.67 29.64 -15.01
N ILE A 477 23.12 28.40 -15.22
CA ILE A 477 22.41 27.43 -16.06
C ILE A 477 21.13 27.02 -15.35
N PHE A 478 19.98 27.34 -15.97
CA PHE A 478 18.66 26.97 -15.49
C PHE A 478 18.58 25.49 -15.08
N ILE A 479 18.12 25.24 -13.84
CA ILE A 479 18.02 23.90 -13.25
C ILE A 479 17.18 22.94 -14.09
N GLY A 480 16.18 23.45 -14.82
CA GLY A 480 15.37 22.66 -15.73
C GLY A 480 16.17 22.06 -16.89
N TYR A 481 17.20 22.77 -17.39
CA TYR A 481 18.12 22.23 -18.39
C TYR A 481 19.03 21.16 -17.79
N GLN A 482 19.48 21.33 -16.55
CA GLN A 482 20.27 20.31 -15.85
C GLN A 482 19.45 19.02 -15.69
N LEU A 483 18.17 19.13 -15.32
CA LEU A 483 17.26 18.00 -15.19
C LEU A 483 16.90 17.35 -16.53
N ALA A 484 16.59 18.14 -17.57
CA ALA A 484 16.35 17.60 -18.90
C ALA A 484 17.60 16.90 -19.46
N GLY A 485 18.78 17.49 -19.24
CA GLY A 485 20.07 16.94 -19.65
C GLY A 485 20.37 15.58 -19.02
N ILE A 486 20.18 15.43 -17.70
CA ILE A 486 20.43 14.16 -17.02
C ILE A 486 19.41 13.08 -17.42
N THR A 487 18.14 13.45 -17.63
CA THR A 487 17.12 12.54 -18.17
C THR A 487 17.50 12.01 -19.54
N ILE A 488 17.94 12.90 -20.44
CA ILE A 488 18.41 12.51 -21.78
C ILE A 488 19.62 11.59 -21.63
N LEU A 489 20.60 11.95 -20.79
CA LEU A 489 21.83 11.17 -20.62
C LEU A 489 21.56 9.73 -20.15
N PHE A 490 20.58 9.51 -19.25
CA PHE A 490 20.24 8.16 -18.80
C PHE A 490 19.42 7.35 -19.80
N LEU A 491 18.57 7.98 -20.60
CA LEU A 491 17.72 7.30 -21.58
C LEU A 491 18.36 7.19 -22.98
N LEU A 492 19.42 7.96 -23.26
CA LEU A 492 20.12 7.95 -24.55
C LEU A 492 20.76 6.58 -24.88
N PRO A 493 21.42 5.86 -23.95
CA PRO A 493 21.98 4.54 -24.24
C PRO A 493 20.92 3.56 -24.77
N ASP A 494 19.70 3.64 -24.25
CA ASP A 494 18.57 2.81 -24.69
C ASP A 494 18.09 3.14 -26.11
N LEU A 495 18.41 4.32 -26.65
CA LEU A 495 18.11 4.69 -28.03
C LEU A 495 19.14 4.12 -29.02
N ILE A 496 20.39 3.98 -28.58
CA ILE A 496 21.53 3.53 -29.39
C ILE A 496 21.61 2.00 -29.41
N LEU A 497 21.29 1.35 -28.29
CA LEU A 497 21.34 -0.09 -28.15
C LEU A 497 20.14 -0.79 -28.82
N LYS A 498 20.26 -2.11 -29.02
CA LYS A 498 19.20 -2.94 -29.61
C LYS A 498 17.91 -2.80 -28.79
N LYS A 499 16.81 -2.51 -29.49
CA LYS A 499 15.54 -2.04 -28.92
C LYS A 499 14.71 -3.21 -28.38
N ASP A 500 15.13 -3.72 -27.24
CA ASP A 500 14.46 -4.79 -26.51
C ASP A 500 14.36 -4.42 -25.02
N TRP A 501 13.17 -4.62 -24.45
CA TRP A 501 12.92 -4.30 -23.05
C TRP A 501 13.54 -5.35 -22.11
N GLU A 502 13.63 -6.61 -22.54
CA GLU A 502 14.06 -7.72 -21.68
C GLU A 502 15.55 -8.06 -21.82
N GLU A 503 16.23 -7.49 -22.81
CA GLU A 503 17.65 -7.74 -23.05
C GLU A 503 18.53 -7.03 -22.01
N ASN A 504 19.35 -7.81 -21.29
CA ASN A 504 20.30 -7.35 -20.27
C ASN A 504 19.67 -6.41 -19.20
N PRO A 505 18.66 -6.88 -18.44
CA PRO A 505 17.92 -6.05 -17.50
C PRO A 505 18.83 -5.46 -16.41
N GLN A 506 19.91 -6.15 -16.07
CA GLN A 506 20.88 -5.71 -15.05
C GLN A 506 21.62 -4.41 -15.44
N TRP A 507 21.80 -4.16 -16.74
CA TRP A 507 22.42 -2.94 -17.27
C TRP A 507 21.38 -1.86 -17.57
N ARG A 508 20.26 -2.25 -18.20
CA ARG A 508 19.28 -1.30 -18.74
C ARG A 508 18.28 -0.80 -17.70
N MET A 509 17.85 -1.65 -16.75
CA MET A 509 16.80 -1.25 -15.79
C MET A 509 17.23 -0.10 -14.88
N PRO A 510 18.45 -0.07 -14.31
CA PRO A 510 18.88 1.07 -13.49
C PRO A 510 18.91 2.39 -14.28
N LEU A 511 19.41 2.36 -15.53
CA LEU A 511 19.40 3.52 -16.44
C LEU A 511 17.96 4.02 -16.69
N ARG A 512 17.05 3.11 -17.03
CA ARG A 512 15.63 3.43 -17.24
C ARG A 512 14.96 3.98 -15.99
N LEU A 513 15.25 3.39 -14.83
CA LEU A 513 14.67 3.83 -13.55
C LEU A 513 15.08 5.27 -13.24
N TYR A 514 16.38 5.59 -13.32
CA TYR A 514 16.85 6.95 -13.15
C TYR A 514 16.31 7.88 -14.24
N GLY A 515 16.30 7.46 -15.50
CA GLY A 515 15.74 8.22 -16.60
C GLY A 515 14.26 8.59 -16.39
N VAL A 516 13.43 7.64 -15.97
CA VAL A 516 12.01 7.87 -15.64
C VAL A 516 11.86 8.76 -14.40
N LEU A 517 12.66 8.53 -13.37
CA LEU A 517 12.63 9.33 -12.14
C LEU A 517 13.00 10.80 -12.42
N PHE A 518 14.05 11.04 -13.20
CA PHE A 518 14.44 12.40 -13.59
C PHE A 518 13.48 13.00 -14.61
N LEU A 519 12.88 12.21 -15.52
CA LEU A 519 11.80 12.70 -16.39
C LEU A 519 10.61 13.19 -15.57
N PHE A 520 10.20 12.43 -14.56
CA PHE A 520 9.14 12.82 -13.64
C PHE A 520 9.54 14.08 -12.87
N LEU A 521 10.73 14.13 -12.29
CA LEU A 521 11.22 15.31 -11.57
C LEU A 521 11.28 16.56 -12.47
N ALA A 522 11.83 16.42 -13.69
CA ALA A 522 11.89 17.48 -14.68
C ALA A 522 10.50 18.00 -15.05
N SER A 523 9.50 17.10 -15.15
CA SER A 523 8.12 17.48 -15.48
C SER A 523 7.53 18.51 -14.53
N PHE A 524 7.88 18.46 -13.23
CA PHE A 524 7.40 19.40 -12.23
C PHE A 524 8.36 20.58 -12.05
N MET A 525 9.66 20.31 -11.99
CA MET A 525 10.66 21.33 -11.67
C MET A 525 10.92 22.30 -12.82
N LEU A 526 10.61 21.93 -14.07
CA LEU A 526 10.67 22.86 -15.20
C LEU A 526 9.78 24.09 -15.03
N VAL A 527 8.73 24.02 -14.20
CA VAL A 527 7.79 25.14 -13.99
C VAL A 527 8.31 26.18 -12.98
N MET A 528 9.39 25.87 -12.24
CA MET A 528 9.90 26.67 -11.12
C MET A 528 11.35 27.14 -11.36
N PRO A 529 11.79 28.25 -10.74
CA PRO A 529 11.55 29.63 -11.16
C PRO A 529 12.37 30.00 -12.43
N GLY A 530 12.00 29.45 -13.59
CA GLY A 530 12.61 29.79 -14.88
C GLY A 530 11.83 30.86 -15.65
N GLY A 531 12.49 31.57 -16.57
CA GLY A 531 11.79 32.43 -17.54
C GLY A 531 10.97 31.59 -18.52
N SER A 532 9.82 32.09 -18.99
CA SER A 532 8.92 31.35 -19.90
C SER A 532 9.63 30.73 -21.11
N ARG A 533 10.66 31.39 -21.63
CA ARG A 533 11.51 30.90 -22.72
C ARG A 533 12.25 29.62 -22.35
N ASP A 534 12.86 29.57 -21.17
CA ASP A 534 13.64 28.40 -20.75
C ASP A 534 12.76 27.19 -20.47
N ILE A 535 11.58 27.44 -19.92
CA ILE A 535 10.55 26.42 -19.70
C ILE A 535 10.09 25.84 -21.04
N ALA A 536 9.83 26.70 -22.04
CA ALA A 536 9.45 26.27 -23.38
C ALA A 536 10.53 25.39 -24.04
N VAL A 537 11.80 25.81 -23.98
CA VAL A 537 12.91 25.04 -24.52
C VAL A 537 13.06 23.69 -23.80
N GLY A 538 12.93 23.67 -22.48
CA GLY A 538 13.02 22.45 -21.68
C GLY A 538 11.93 21.43 -22.02
N TYR A 539 10.65 21.83 -22.03
CA TYR A 539 9.57 20.94 -22.45
C TYR A 539 9.68 20.56 -23.94
N GLY A 540 10.14 21.47 -24.80
CA GLY A 540 10.32 21.20 -26.22
C GLY A 540 11.37 20.12 -26.47
N ALA A 541 12.52 20.21 -25.78
CA ALA A 541 13.57 19.21 -25.83
C ALA A 541 13.08 17.84 -25.34
N LEU A 542 12.35 17.80 -24.21
CA LEU A 542 11.76 16.56 -23.70
C LEU A 542 10.66 16.01 -24.62
N ALA A 543 9.84 16.86 -25.22
CA ALA A 543 8.81 16.44 -26.17
C ALA A 543 9.43 15.77 -27.39
N ILE A 544 10.46 16.36 -27.99
CA ILE A 544 11.17 15.79 -29.13
C ILE A 544 11.84 14.47 -28.73
N PHE A 545 12.57 14.47 -27.60
CA PHE A 545 13.28 13.29 -27.13
C PHE A 545 12.31 12.12 -26.84
N CYS A 546 11.24 12.36 -26.09
CA CYS A 546 10.25 11.33 -25.78
C CYS A 546 9.46 10.88 -27.03
N ALA A 547 9.23 11.75 -28.02
CA ALA A 547 8.64 11.36 -29.29
C ALA A 547 9.55 10.42 -30.08
N ILE A 548 10.83 10.76 -30.21
CA ILE A 548 11.85 9.89 -30.82
C ILE A 548 11.91 8.56 -30.06
N TYR A 549 11.93 8.60 -28.73
CA TYR A 549 11.95 7.42 -27.88
C TYR A 549 10.73 6.51 -28.11
N ALA A 550 9.52 7.07 -28.12
CA ALA A 550 8.28 6.33 -28.33
C ALA A 550 8.23 5.70 -29.73
N LEU A 551 8.64 6.44 -30.77
CA LEU A 551 8.65 5.97 -32.16
C LEU A 551 9.69 4.84 -32.36
N LEU A 552 10.89 4.98 -31.80
CA LEU A 552 11.94 3.99 -31.94
C LEU A 552 11.59 2.67 -31.23
N TYR A 553 11.02 2.74 -30.03
CA TYR A 553 10.54 1.55 -29.30
C TYR A 553 9.21 1.00 -29.81
N ARG A 554 8.58 1.67 -30.80
CA ARG A 554 7.28 1.31 -31.37
C ARG A 554 6.20 1.10 -30.31
N ALA A 555 6.30 1.82 -29.19
CA ALA A 555 5.46 1.67 -28.00
C ALA A 555 4.48 2.86 -27.90
N PRO A 556 3.21 2.70 -28.33
CA PRO A 556 2.24 3.79 -28.41
C PRO A 556 1.96 4.42 -27.05
N LEU A 557 2.03 3.62 -25.96
CA LEU A 557 1.78 4.11 -24.61
C LEU A 557 2.81 5.18 -24.18
N LEU A 558 4.05 5.10 -24.67
CA LEU A 558 5.05 6.15 -24.42
C LEU A 558 4.76 7.43 -25.20
N GLY A 559 3.98 7.36 -26.28
CA GLY A 559 3.57 8.51 -27.08
C GLY A 559 2.72 9.52 -26.30
N TYR A 560 2.06 9.13 -25.21
CA TYR A 560 1.30 10.06 -24.38
C TYR A 560 2.19 11.11 -23.70
N ILE A 561 3.44 10.77 -23.38
CA ILE A 561 4.39 11.69 -22.73
C ILE A 561 4.70 12.91 -23.61
N PRO A 562 5.20 12.76 -24.86
CA PRO A 562 5.43 13.89 -25.73
C PRO A 562 4.12 14.60 -26.12
N ALA A 563 2.99 13.88 -26.13
CA ALA A 563 1.68 14.48 -26.37
C ALA A 563 1.25 15.45 -25.26
N VAL A 564 1.79 15.33 -24.04
CA VAL A 564 1.58 16.27 -22.93
C VAL A 564 2.61 17.41 -22.96
N TYR A 565 3.89 17.11 -23.21
CA TYR A 565 4.93 18.15 -23.22
C TYR A 565 4.84 19.11 -24.40
N LEU A 566 4.37 18.67 -25.57
CA LEU A 566 4.24 19.56 -26.73
C LEU A 566 3.21 20.70 -26.49
N PRO A 567 2.00 20.45 -25.94
CA PRO A 567 1.11 21.51 -25.47
C PRO A 567 1.77 22.49 -24.49
N LEU A 568 2.50 21.98 -23.49
CA LEU A 568 3.21 22.82 -22.53
C LEU A 568 4.27 23.69 -23.21
N THR A 569 5.01 23.10 -24.16
CA THR A 569 5.98 23.82 -24.99
C THR A 569 5.30 24.98 -25.73
N ILE A 570 4.14 24.77 -26.33
CA ILE A 570 3.38 25.82 -27.04
C ILE A 570 2.92 26.91 -26.07
N ILE A 571 2.33 26.55 -24.92
CA ILE A 571 1.85 27.51 -23.92
C ILE A 571 2.98 28.43 -23.46
N TYR A 572 4.12 27.85 -23.05
CA TYR A 572 5.24 28.63 -22.56
C TYR A 572 5.96 29.39 -23.68
N SER A 573 5.96 28.87 -24.92
CA SER A 573 6.49 29.62 -26.08
C SER A 573 5.65 30.85 -26.35
N LEU A 574 4.32 30.73 -26.37
CA LEU A 574 3.41 31.85 -26.57
C LEU A 574 3.56 32.89 -25.45
N LYS A 575 3.69 32.44 -24.20
CA LYS A 575 3.97 33.32 -23.06
C LYS A 575 5.35 33.99 -23.17
N ALA A 576 6.35 33.34 -23.74
CA ALA A 576 7.67 33.92 -23.93
C ALA A 576 7.70 35.02 -25.01
N PHE A 577 6.75 34.99 -25.94
CA PHE A 577 6.57 36.00 -26.99
C PHE A 577 5.42 36.98 -26.70
N ASP A 578 4.83 36.94 -25.50
CA ASP A 578 3.67 37.75 -25.09
C ASP A 578 2.47 37.66 -26.06
N LEU A 579 2.24 36.48 -26.66
CA LEU A 579 1.15 36.22 -27.59
C LEU A 579 -0.04 35.52 -26.90
N ASP A 580 -1.21 36.17 -26.90
CA ASP A 580 -2.46 35.59 -26.38
C ASP A 580 -3.21 34.75 -27.44
N ALA A 581 -2.51 33.76 -28.01
CA ALA A 581 -3.02 32.87 -29.06
C ALA A 581 -3.09 31.40 -28.62
N TRP A 582 -3.13 31.13 -27.32
CA TRP A 582 -3.07 29.77 -26.77
C TRP A 582 -4.26 28.91 -27.19
N LEU A 583 -5.46 29.50 -27.25
CA LEU A 583 -6.70 28.82 -27.59
C LEU A 583 -6.70 28.27 -29.04
N PRO A 584 -6.45 29.10 -30.08
CA PRO A 584 -6.33 28.59 -31.44
C PRO A 584 -5.14 27.64 -31.62
N ALA A 585 -3.99 27.91 -30.98
CA ALA A 585 -2.80 27.06 -31.12
C ALA A 585 -3.00 25.65 -30.55
N LEU A 586 -3.56 25.54 -29.33
CA LEU A 586 -3.81 24.24 -28.70
C LEU A 586 -4.97 23.49 -29.35
N THR A 587 -6.01 24.20 -29.82
CA THR A 587 -7.09 23.55 -30.58
C THR A 587 -6.58 23.04 -31.91
N GLY A 588 -5.75 23.82 -32.62
CA GLY A 588 -5.06 23.36 -33.83
C GLY A 588 -4.20 22.12 -33.59
N LEU A 589 -3.46 22.09 -32.48
CA LEU A 589 -2.69 20.90 -32.08
C LEU A 589 -3.60 19.69 -31.78
N ALA A 590 -4.73 19.89 -31.10
CA ALA A 590 -5.70 18.84 -30.82
C ALA A 590 -6.30 18.26 -32.12
N VAL A 591 -6.62 19.13 -33.10
CA VAL A 591 -7.05 18.73 -34.45
C VAL A 591 -5.95 17.88 -35.13
N LEU A 592 -4.69 18.33 -35.09
CA LEU A 592 -3.58 17.60 -35.71
C LEU A 592 -3.38 16.22 -35.07
N TYR A 593 -3.44 16.11 -33.75
CA TYR A 593 -3.41 14.81 -33.06
C TYR A 593 -4.56 13.92 -33.47
N TYR A 594 -5.79 14.45 -33.48
CA TYR A 594 -6.96 13.66 -33.83
C TYR A 594 -6.89 13.17 -35.28
N LEU A 595 -6.66 14.07 -36.25
CA LEU A 595 -6.53 13.73 -37.67
C LEU A 595 -5.35 12.79 -37.94
N GLY A 596 -4.20 13.02 -37.31
CA GLY A 596 -3.05 12.11 -37.39
C GLY A 596 -3.39 10.70 -36.94
N GLY A 597 -4.15 10.56 -35.86
CA GLY A 597 -4.63 9.27 -35.39
C GLY A 597 -5.69 8.62 -36.31
N VAL A 598 -6.52 9.42 -37.00
CA VAL A 598 -7.44 8.93 -38.04
C VAL A 598 -6.67 8.42 -39.26
N LEU A 599 -5.63 9.14 -39.71
CA LEU A 599 -4.78 8.72 -40.83
C LEU A 599 -4.01 7.43 -40.51
N LEU A 600 -3.58 7.26 -39.26
CA LEU A 600 -2.88 6.07 -38.76
C LEU A 600 -3.82 4.93 -38.33
N ARG A 601 -5.09 4.93 -38.76
CA ARG A 601 -6.09 3.91 -38.38
C ARG A 601 -5.66 2.47 -38.67
N LYS A 602 -4.81 2.23 -39.67
CA LYS A 602 -4.25 0.90 -39.96
C LYS A 602 -3.39 0.34 -38.82
N ASN A 603 -2.80 1.21 -38.00
CA ASN A 603 -2.05 0.84 -36.81
C ASN A 603 -2.87 1.21 -35.57
N GLU A 604 -3.79 0.32 -35.19
CA GLU A 604 -4.84 0.61 -34.19
C GLU A 604 -4.30 1.21 -32.89
N LYS A 605 -3.13 0.77 -32.44
CA LYS A 605 -2.56 1.24 -31.17
C LYS A 605 -2.04 2.68 -31.26
N TRP A 606 -1.31 3.03 -32.33
CA TRP A 606 -0.82 4.40 -32.56
C TRP A 606 -1.95 5.36 -32.95
N GLY A 607 -2.86 4.91 -33.82
CA GLY A 607 -4.05 5.67 -34.19
C GLY A 607 -4.98 5.91 -33.00
N GLY A 608 -5.12 4.95 -32.09
CA GLY A 608 -5.87 5.11 -30.85
C GLY A 608 -5.21 6.11 -29.88
N MET A 609 -3.89 6.03 -29.71
CA MET A 609 -3.15 6.94 -28.84
C MET A 609 -3.28 8.41 -29.28
N LEU A 610 -3.03 8.72 -30.56
CA LEU A 610 -3.13 10.10 -31.06
C LEU A 610 -4.57 10.66 -31.00
N ARG A 611 -5.59 9.85 -31.32
CA ARG A 611 -7.00 10.28 -31.18
C ARG A 611 -7.37 10.55 -29.72
N ASN A 612 -6.93 9.69 -28.78
CA ASN A 612 -7.13 9.91 -27.36
C ASN A 612 -6.44 11.20 -26.88
N SER A 613 -5.20 11.44 -27.31
CA SER A 613 -4.46 12.68 -26.99
C SER A 613 -5.16 13.92 -27.55
N GLY A 614 -5.67 13.88 -28.79
CA GLY A 614 -6.42 14.98 -29.39
C GLY A 614 -7.73 15.27 -28.66
N MET A 615 -8.51 14.24 -28.32
CA MET A 615 -9.74 14.40 -27.54
C MET A 615 -9.45 14.92 -26.13
N ALA A 616 -8.47 14.35 -25.42
CA ALA A 616 -8.13 14.77 -24.06
C ALA A 616 -7.61 16.21 -24.02
N LEU A 617 -6.68 16.57 -24.91
CA LEU A 617 -6.18 17.95 -25.04
C LEU A 617 -7.32 18.91 -25.37
N GLY A 618 -8.16 18.57 -26.35
CA GLY A 618 -9.31 19.37 -26.72
C GLY A 618 -10.27 19.58 -25.55
N THR A 619 -10.63 18.52 -24.83
CA THR A 619 -11.52 18.63 -23.66
C THR A 619 -10.93 19.55 -22.59
N ILE A 620 -9.63 19.42 -22.27
CA ILE A 620 -8.95 20.31 -21.33
C ILE A 620 -9.03 21.76 -21.81
N VAL A 621 -8.68 22.02 -23.08
CA VAL A 621 -8.72 23.35 -23.69
C VAL A 621 -10.12 23.97 -23.64
N ALA A 622 -11.17 23.19 -23.95
CA ALA A 622 -12.55 23.66 -23.90
C ALA A 622 -12.99 24.03 -22.48
N PHE A 623 -12.64 23.22 -21.47
CA PHE A 623 -12.96 23.52 -20.07
C PHE A 623 -12.11 24.69 -19.52
N THR A 624 -10.86 24.84 -19.95
CA THR A 624 -10.05 26.01 -19.61
C THR A 624 -10.64 27.29 -20.23
N ALA A 625 -11.08 27.23 -21.49
CA ALA A 625 -11.77 28.35 -22.14
C ALA A 625 -13.07 28.72 -21.41
N LEU A 626 -13.82 27.73 -20.92
CA LEU A 626 -14.99 27.92 -20.07
C LEU A 626 -14.64 28.63 -18.76
N GLY A 627 -13.64 28.13 -18.04
CA GLY A 627 -13.24 28.68 -16.74
C GLY A 627 -12.67 30.09 -16.81
N LEU A 628 -12.08 30.47 -17.94
CA LEU A 628 -11.56 31.81 -18.21
C LEU A 628 -12.53 32.70 -19.00
N THR A 629 -13.72 32.19 -19.34
CA THR A 629 -14.71 32.88 -20.19
C THR A 629 -14.06 33.55 -21.41
N LYS A 630 -13.22 32.79 -22.12
CA LYS A 630 -12.41 33.33 -23.22
C LYS A 630 -13.29 33.61 -24.45
N GLU A 631 -13.19 34.83 -24.98
CA GLU A 631 -13.84 35.23 -26.23
C GLU A 631 -13.55 34.22 -27.36
N THR A 632 -14.55 33.91 -28.18
CA THR A 632 -14.52 32.92 -29.27
C THR A 632 -14.32 31.46 -28.82
N GLY A 633 -14.14 31.21 -27.52
CA GLY A 633 -13.91 29.87 -26.93
C GLY A 633 -15.00 28.87 -27.28
N GLY A 634 -16.24 29.34 -27.45
CA GLY A 634 -17.36 28.46 -27.76
C GLY A 634 -17.25 27.77 -29.12
N TRP A 635 -16.69 28.45 -30.14
CA TRP A 635 -16.48 27.86 -31.47
C TRP A 635 -15.47 26.72 -31.43
N TYR A 636 -14.38 26.87 -30.66
CA TYR A 636 -13.38 25.81 -30.50
C TYR A 636 -13.94 24.61 -29.72
N ALA A 637 -14.76 24.84 -28.69
CA ALA A 637 -15.44 23.77 -27.97
C ALA A 637 -16.37 22.94 -28.88
N LEU A 638 -17.06 23.58 -29.83
CA LEU A 638 -17.86 22.89 -30.85
C LEU A 638 -17.00 22.02 -31.77
N VAL A 639 -15.87 22.53 -32.25
CA VAL A 639 -14.91 21.75 -33.06
C VAL A 639 -14.43 20.50 -32.32
N ILE A 640 -14.10 20.64 -31.04
CA ILE A 640 -13.68 19.49 -30.21
C ILE A 640 -14.86 18.52 -29.99
N GLY A 641 -16.08 19.02 -29.83
CA GLY A 641 -17.28 18.17 -29.74
C GLY A 641 -17.47 17.30 -30.98
N LEU A 642 -17.08 17.77 -32.17
CA LEU A 642 -17.10 16.97 -33.40
C LEU A 642 -16.12 15.77 -33.33
N PHE A 643 -15.03 15.84 -32.56
CA PHE A 643 -14.13 14.70 -32.38
C PHE A 643 -14.85 13.54 -31.68
N PHE A 644 -15.70 13.84 -30.70
CA PHE A 644 -16.48 12.82 -29.99
C PHE A 644 -17.55 12.21 -30.90
N VAL A 645 -18.16 13.04 -31.78
CA VAL A 645 -19.07 12.55 -32.82
C VAL A 645 -18.34 11.59 -33.74
N SER A 646 -17.19 11.99 -34.31
CA SER A 646 -16.43 11.12 -35.21
C SER A 646 -15.91 9.86 -34.51
N GLU A 647 -15.49 9.95 -33.25
CA GLU A 647 -14.98 8.79 -32.51
C GLU A 647 -16.07 7.76 -32.20
N MET A 648 -17.30 8.23 -31.94
CA MET A 648 -18.47 7.36 -31.78
C MET A 648 -18.64 6.45 -33.01
N TYR A 649 -18.54 7.00 -34.23
CA TYR A 649 -18.63 6.21 -35.47
C TYR A 649 -17.38 5.39 -35.76
N LEU A 650 -16.18 5.93 -35.53
CA LEU A 650 -14.92 5.24 -35.82
C LEU A 650 -14.70 4.02 -34.93
N ARG A 651 -15.00 4.12 -33.62
CA ARG A 651 -14.87 3.00 -32.66
C ARG A 651 -16.10 2.14 -32.56
N ARG A 652 -17.22 2.52 -33.19
CA ARG A 652 -18.52 1.84 -33.06
C ARG A 652 -18.94 1.66 -31.58
N SER A 653 -18.60 2.64 -30.74
CA SER A 653 -18.83 2.61 -29.29
C SER A 653 -19.64 3.83 -28.84
N GLY A 654 -20.79 3.60 -28.21
CA GLY A 654 -21.65 4.66 -27.67
C GLY A 654 -21.14 5.28 -26.36
N TRP A 655 -19.95 4.91 -25.87
CA TRP A 655 -19.37 5.53 -24.67
C TRP A 655 -18.96 6.99 -24.87
N PHE A 656 -18.59 7.38 -26.09
CA PHE A 656 -18.19 8.75 -26.42
C PHE A 656 -19.38 9.70 -26.62
N GLU A 657 -20.60 9.17 -26.61
CA GLU A 657 -21.84 9.91 -26.85
C GLU A 657 -22.00 11.08 -25.88
N VAL A 658 -21.68 10.90 -24.60
CA VAL A 658 -21.85 11.93 -23.56
C VAL A 658 -20.91 13.13 -23.75
N GLY A 659 -19.75 12.94 -24.40
CA GLY A 659 -18.82 14.04 -24.67
C GLY A 659 -19.41 15.08 -25.63
N VAL A 660 -20.27 14.67 -26.56
CA VAL A 660 -20.89 15.55 -27.56
C VAL A 660 -21.78 16.62 -26.92
N PRO A 661 -22.85 16.27 -26.16
CA PRO A 661 -23.72 17.28 -25.56
C PRO A 661 -23.00 18.11 -24.50
N ILE A 662 -22.01 17.56 -23.77
CA ILE A 662 -21.22 18.33 -22.81
C ILE A 662 -20.46 19.45 -23.52
N LEU A 663 -19.64 19.11 -24.53
CA LEU A 663 -18.83 20.10 -25.23
C LEU A 663 -19.68 21.09 -26.05
N PHE A 664 -20.81 20.65 -26.59
CA PHE A 664 -21.75 21.54 -27.28
C PHE A 664 -22.47 22.47 -26.32
N THR A 665 -22.74 22.03 -25.09
CA THR A 665 -23.29 22.89 -24.02
C THR A 665 -22.26 23.94 -23.59
N VAL A 666 -21.00 23.53 -23.40
CA VAL A 666 -19.88 24.45 -23.13
C VAL A 666 -19.73 25.46 -24.26
N GLY A 667 -19.78 24.99 -25.51
CA GLY A 667 -19.74 25.84 -26.70
C GLY A 667 -20.89 26.83 -26.75
N GLY A 668 -22.12 26.36 -26.53
CA GLY A 668 -23.32 27.19 -26.50
C GLY A 668 -23.31 28.22 -25.38
N PHE A 669 -22.83 27.88 -24.17
CA PHE A 669 -22.69 28.84 -23.07
C PHE A 669 -21.73 29.96 -23.45
N LEU A 670 -20.52 29.61 -23.93
CA LEU A 670 -19.51 30.60 -24.31
C LEU A 670 -19.99 31.50 -25.47
N ILE A 671 -20.66 30.92 -26.47
CA ILE A 671 -21.22 31.71 -27.58
C ILE A 671 -22.31 32.68 -27.09
N LEU A 672 -23.24 32.22 -26.25
CA LEU A 672 -24.29 33.09 -25.69
C LEU A 672 -23.71 34.17 -24.79
N HIS A 673 -22.65 33.84 -24.04
CA HIS A 673 -21.92 34.81 -23.21
C HIS A 673 -21.21 35.86 -24.07
N ASP A 674 -20.54 35.46 -25.16
CA ASP A 674 -19.88 36.37 -26.11
C ASP A 674 -20.86 37.33 -26.81
N PHE A 675 -22.13 36.91 -26.97
CA PHE A 675 -23.21 37.75 -27.53
C PHE A 675 -24.00 38.53 -26.47
N ASP A 676 -23.51 38.63 -25.23
CA ASP A 676 -24.15 39.32 -24.10
C ASP A 676 -25.59 38.85 -23.80
N VAL A 677 -25.91 37.59 -24.12
CA VAL A 677 -27.22 37.01 -23.81
C VAL A 677 -27.24 36.62 -22.34
N THR A 678 -27.74 37.51 -21.48
CA THR A 678 -27.73 37.29 -20.02
C THR A 678 -28.94 36.52 -19.47
N ARG A 679 -29.98 36.31 -20.28
CA ARG A 679 -31.23 35.68 -19.81
C ARG A 679 -31.07 34.16 -19.66
N THR A 680 -31.29 33.68 -18.44
CA THR A 680 -31.21 32.25 -18.07
C THR A 680 -32.13 31.36 -18.92
N THR A 681 -33.30 31.85 -19.32
CA THR A 681 -34.27 31.12 -20.15
C THR A 681 -33.70 30.71 -21.51
N TYR A 682 -32.90 31.58 -22.15
CA TYR A 682 -32.25 31.27 -23.42
C TYR A 682 -31.09 30.28 -23.26
N HIS A 683 -30.31 30.39 -22.18
CA HIS A 683 -29.27 29.41 -21.88
C HIS A 683 -29.85 28.01 -21.66
N LEU A 684 -30.84 27.87 -20.78
CA LEU A 684 -31.47 26.57 -20.50
C LEU A 684 -32.19 26.01 -21.73
N LEU A 685 -32.77 26.86 -22.57
CA LEU A 685 -33.36 26.46 -23.85
C LEU A 685 -32.29 25.91 -24.80
N ALA A 686 -31.18 26.62 -24.98
CA ALA A 686 -30.08 26.16 -25.83
C ALA A 686 -29.51 24.83 -25.34
N TYR A 687 -29.31 24.66 -24.03
CA TYR A 687 -28.74 23.44 -23.46
C TYR A 687 -29.68 22.25 -23.61
N SER A 688 -30.96 22.41 -23.25
CA SER A 688 -31.94 21.33 -23.43
C SER A 688 -32.04 20.89 -24.89
N LEU A 689 -32.03 21.84 -25.83
CA LEU A 689 -32.01 21.56 -27.26
C LEU A 689 -30.76 20.75 -27.66
N VAL A 690 -29.57 21.17 -27.22
CA VAL A 690 -28.33 20.44 -27.49
C VAL A 690 -28.42 18.99 -27.00
N TRP A 691 -28.84 18.76 -25.76
CA TRP A 691 -28.90 17.41 -25.19
C TRP A 691 -29.95 16.52 -25.87
N ILE A 692 -31.15 17.05 -26.11
CA ILE A 692 -32.25 16.28 -26.71
C ILE A 692 -31.99 16.03 -28.20
N LEU A 693 -31.50 17.03 -28.93
CA LEU A 693 -31.25 16.91 -30.38
C LEU A 693 -30.06 15.99 -30.66
N THR A 694 -28.99 16.05 -29.86
CA THR A 694 -27.85 15.13 -30.02
C THR A 694 -28.25 13.68 -29.73
N ASP A 695 -29.07 13.41 -28.71
CA ASP A 695 -29.64 12.08 -28.45
C ASP A 695 -30.49 11.58 -29.61
N LEU A 696 -31.34 12.45 -30.17
CA LEU A 696 -32.20 12.16 -31.31
C LEU A 696 -31.39 11.83 -32.57
N ILE A 697 -30.40 12.67 -32.91
CA ILE A 697 -29.52 12.42 -34.05
C ILE A 697 -28.80 11.09 -33.86
N ALA A 698 -28.19 10.87 -32.68
CA ALA A 698 -27.52 9.60 -32.38
C ALA A 698 -28.47 8.39 -32.43
N HIS A 699 -29.76 8.56 -32.13
CA HIS A 699 -30.73 7.46 -32.25
C HIS A 699 -31.01 7.09 -33.70
N MET A 700 -31.07 8.07 -34.59
CA MET A 700 -31.34 7.84 -36.01
C MET A 700 -30.12 7.32 -36.76
N THR A 701 -28.92 7.80 -36.43
CA THR A 701 -27.72 7.57 -37.24
C THR A 701 -26.80 6.48 -36.68
N PHE A 702 -26.87 6.18 -35.38
CA PHE A 702 -25.93 5.28 -34.72
C PHE A 702 -26.58 3.94 -34.34
N ALA A 703 -26.18 2.87 -35.05
CA ALA A 703 -26.78 1.54 -34.90
C ALA A 703 -26.27 0.71 -33.71
N ASN A 704 -25.10 1.05 -33.13
CA ASN A 704 -24.49 0.23 -32.06
C ASN A 704 -25.08 0.53 -30.68
N LEU A 705 -24.75 -0.30 -29.69
CA LEU A 705 -25.24 -0.14 -28.33
C LEU A 705 -24.80 1.20 -27.72
N ARG A 706 -25.78 1.93 -27.18
CA ARG A 706 -25.61 3.22 -26.51
C ARG A 706 -25.82 3.06 -25.00
N PRO A 707 -24.76 2.74 -24.23
CA PRO A 707 -24.90 2.46 -22.80
C PRO A 707 -25.35 3.68 -21.99
N LEU A 708 -24.98 4.88 -22.44
CA LEU A 708 -25.23 6.14 -21.73
C LEU A 708 -26.48 6.88 -22.23
N LYS A 709 -27.30 6.27 -23.10
CA LYS A 709 -28.52 6.90 -23.67
C LYS A 709 -29.47 7.43 -22.59
N PHE A 710 -29.59 6.70 -21.47
CA PHE A 710 -30.46 7.10 -20.37
C PHE A 710 -29.93 8.38 -19.70
N VAL A 711 -28.62 8.48 -19.49
CA VAL A 711 -27.98 9.66 -18.89
C VAL A 711 -28.20 10.89 -19.76
N VAL A 712 -27.95 10.78 -21.07
CA VAL A 712 -28.14 11.90 -22.01
C VAL A 712 -29.60 12.38 -22.00
N ARG A 713 -30.56 11.45 -22.06
CA ARG A 713 -31.99 11.79 -22.03
C ARG A 713 -32.44 12.36 -20.70
N ALA A 714 -31.98 11.80 -19.59
CA ALA A 714 -32.35 12.26 -18.26
C ALA A 714 -31.86 13.68 -18.01
N VAL A 715 -30.60 13.98 -18.37
CA VAL A 715 -30.04 15.33 -18.24
C VAL A 715 -30.76 16.31 -19.17
N GLY A 716 -30.96 15.96 -20.45
CA GLY A 716 -31.70 16.83 -21.39
C GLY A 716 -33.14 17.11 -20.93
N GLY A 717 -33.84 16.10 -20.43
CA GLY A 717 -35.18 16.23 -19.88
C GLY A 717 -35.23 17.06 -18.59
N LEU A 718 -34.26 16.89 -17.69
CA LEU A 718 -34.15 17.69 -16.46
C LEU A 718 -33.89 19.17 -16.77
N ILE A 719 -33.01 19.47 -17.72
CA ILE A 719 -32.74 20.84 -18.16
C ILE A 719 -34.00 21.45 -18.79
N ALA A 720 -34.70 20.71 -19.65
CA ALA A 720 -35.95 21.17 -20.24
C ALA A 720 -37.03 21.48 -19.19
N LEU A 721 -37.22 20.56 -18.24
CA LEU A 721 -38.18 20.71 -17.15
C LEU A 721 -37.82 21.88 -16.23
N THR A 722 -36.53 22.05 -15.90
CA THR A 722 -36.04 23.23 -15.18
C THR A 722 -36.38 24.50 -15.95
N ASN A 723 -36.15 24.52 -17.26
CA ASN A 723 -36.47 25.68 -18.08
C ASN A 723 -37.98 25.98 -18.10
N TYR A 724 -38.86 24.98 -18.02
CA TYR A 724 -40.30 25.25 -17.95
C TYR A 724 -40.63 26.11 -16.75
N PHE A 725 -40.08 25.82 -15.57
CA PHE A 725 -40.29 26.65 -14.38
C PHE A 725 -39.83 28.10 -14.59
N PHE A 726 -38.67 28.30 -15.24
CA PHE A 726 -38.19 29.65 -15.56
C PHE A 726 -39.07 30.35 -16.60
N LEU A 727 -39.53 29.66 -17.66
CA LEU A 727 -40.44 30.21 -18.65
C LEU A 727 -41.82 30.54 -18.06
N PHE A 728 -42.30 29.77 -17.08
CA PHE A 728 -43.54 30.08 -16.37
C PHE A 728 -43.43 31.34 -15.51
N ALA A 729 -42.26 31.58 -14.92
CA ALA A 729 -41.98 32.75 -14.09
C ALA A 729 -41.55 33.99 -14.91
N GLU A 730 -41.35 33.83 -16.22
CA GLU A 730 -40.92 34.92 -17.11
C GLU A 730 -42.00 36.00 -17.21
N ARG A 731 -41.59 37.27 -17.05
CA ARG A 731 -42.53 38.40 -17.07
C ARG A 731 -42.95 38.76 -18.49
N ASP A 732 -42.07 38.55 -19.45
CA ASP A 732 -42.32 38.78 -20.86
C ASP A 732 -43.01 37.54 -21.47
N ALA A 733 -44.32 37.66 -21.71
CA ALA A 733 -45.12 36.59 -22.28
C ALA A 733 -44.67 36.18 -23.70
N GLY A 734 -44.06 37.10 -24.47
CA GLY A 734 -43.54 36.80 -25.80
C GLY A 734 -42.34 35.85 -25.74
N ILE A 735 -41.44 36.04 -24.78
CA ILE A 735 -40.28 35.16 -24.58
C ILE A 735 -40.72 33.77 -24.12
N ALA A 736 -41.67 33.70 -23.18
CA ALA A 736 -42.26 32.44 -22.74
C ALA A 736 -42.97 31.71 -23.90
N ALA A 737 -43.72 32.44 -24.72
CA ALA A 737 -44.38 31.89 -25.91
C ALA A 737 -43.36 31.31 -26.89
N ILE A 738 -42.30 32.04 -27.24
CA ILE A 738 -41.24 31.54 -28.13
C ILE A 738 -40.58 30.29 -27.54
N GLY A 739 -40.26 30.28 -26.24
CA GLY A 739 -39.66 29.13 -25.57
C GLY A 739 -40.54 27.87 -25.64
N PHE A 740 -41.83 27.99 -25.30
CA PHE A 740 -42.76 26.87 -25.41
C PHE A 740 -43.07 26.48 -26.86
N ALA A 741 -43.04 27.41 -27.82
CA ALA A 741 -43.17 27.09 -29.25
C ALA A 741 -42.03 26.18 -29.71
N VAL A 742 -40.79 26.53 -29.34
CA VAL A 742 -39.60 25.75 -29.68
C VAL A 742 -39.64 24.36 -29.05
N TYR A 743 -40.01 24.26 -27.76
CA TYR A 743 -40.19 22.95 -27.12
C TYR A 743 -41.31 22.13 -27.75
N THR A 744 -42.41 22.77 -28.14
CA THR A 744 -43.52 22.09 -28.82
C THR A 744 -43.06 21.47 -30.13
N LEU A 745 -42.35 22.23 -30.96
CA LEU A 745 -41.77 21.71 -32.21
C LEU A 745 -40.74 20.60 -31.93
N LEU A 746 -39.89 20.77 -30.91
CA LEU A 746 -38.89 19.78 -30.51
C LEU A 746 -39.54 18.45 -30.12
N PHE A 747 -40.49 18.46 -29.17
CA PHE A 747 -41.12 17.23 -28.68
C PHE A 747 -42.05 16.59 -29.70
N LEU A 748 -42.66 17.37 -30.60
CA LEU A 748 -43.34 16.82 -31.78
C LEU A 748 -42.36 16.05 -32.65
N THR A 749 -41.21 16.65 -32.96
CA THR A 749 -40.18 16.04 -33.79
C THR A 749 -39.60 14.78 -33.14
N VAL A 750 -39.26 14.86 -31.85
CA VAL A 750 -38.71 13.74 -31.06
C VAL A 750 -39.71 12.59 -31.01
N SER A 751 -40.97 12.85 -30.66
CA SER A 751 -41.98 11.79 -30.56
C SER A 751 -42.19 11.08 -31.89
N LEU A 752 -42.37 11.82 -32.99
CA LEU A 752 -42.56 11.26 -34.33
C LEU A 752 -41.38 10.41 -34.80
N LEU A 753 -40.14 10.87 -34.57
CA LEU A 753 -38.93 10.17 -35.01
C LEU A 753 -38.61 8.94 -34.17
N TYR A 754 -38.82 9.01 -32.84
CA TYR A 754 -38.69 7.84 -31.96
C TYR A 754 -39.79 6.80 -32.17
N ARG A 755 -40.90 7.19 -32.82
CA ARG A 755 -42.11 6.38 -33.00
C ARG A 755 -42.67 5.84 -31.68
N GLN A 756 -42.54 6.61 -30.59
CA GLN A 756 -43.01 6.23 -29.27
C GLN A 756 -44.20 7.11 -28.83
N PRO A 757 -45.42 6.55 -28.73
CA PRO A 757 -46.62 7.29 -28.32
C PRO A 757 -46.53 7.91 -26.92
N ASN A 758 -45.71 7.33 -26.02
CA ASN A 758 -45.51 7.87 -24.67
C ASN A 758 -44.75 9.20 -24.67
N LEU A 759 -43.83 9.41 -25.62
CA LEU A 759 -43.12 10.68 -25.74
C LEU A 759 -44.03 11.77 -26.33
N PHE A 760 -45.17 11.40 -26.92
CA PHE A 760 -46.13 12.37 -27.45
C PHE A 760 -46.82 13.18 -26.33
N TYR A 761 -46.86 12.66 -25.10
CA TYR A 761 -47.42 13.39 -23.96
C TYR A 761 -46.68 14.71 -23.69
N THR A 762 -45.37 14.77 -23.90
CA THR A 762 -44.59 16.01 -23.68
C THR A 762 -44.94 17.08 -24.71
N PHE A 763 -45.16 16.70 -25.98
CA PHE A 763 -45.70 17.61 -27.00
C PHE A 763 -47.08 18.12 -26.61
N THR A 764 -47.96 17.21 -26.18
CA THR A 764 -49.33 17.59 -25.81
C THR A 764 -49.39 18.44 -24.55
N LEU A 765 -48.34 18.44 -23.73
CA LEU A 765 -48.19 19.31 -22.57
C LEU A 765 -47.69 20.71 -23.00
N THR A 766 -46.69 20.80 -23.88
CA THR A 766 -46.06 22.08 -24.25
C THR A 766 -46.92 22.93 -25.19
N LEU A 767 -47.72 22.32 -26.08
CA LEU A 767 -48.56 23.08 -27.01
C LEU A 767 -49.64 23.91 -26.31
N PRO A 768 -50.40 23.39 -25.31
CA PRO A 768 -51.28 24.20 -24.48
C PRO A 768 -50.56 25.37 -23.80
N LEU A 769 -49.34 25.15 -23.28
CA LEU A 769 -48.55 26.20 -22.65
C LEU A 769 -48.12 27.27 -23.66
N PHE A 770 -47.68 26.86 -24.84
CA PHE A 770 -47.42 27.77 -25.95
C PHE A 770 -48.64 28.63 -26.27
N VAL A 771 -49.82 28.01 -26.44
CA VAL A 771 -51.06 28.72 -26.74
C VAL A 771 -51.42 29.69 -25.61
N THR A 772 -51.32 29.29 -24.34
CA THR A 772 -51.55 30.18 -23.20
C THR A 772 -50.67 31.42 -23.25
N PHE A 773 -49.35 31.26 -23.41
CA PHE A 773 -48.41 32.37 -23.41
C PHE A 773 -48.47 33.20 -24.69
N LEU A 774 -48.79 32.59 -25.83
CA LEU A 774 -49.03 33.30 -27.09
C LEU A 774 -50.22 34.26 -26.96
N PHE A 775 -51.36 33.79 -26.46
CA PHE A 775 -52.52 34.66 -26.26
C PHE A 775 -52.26 35.73 -25.20
N ARG A 776 -51.51 35.39 -24.15
CA ARG A 776 -51.05 36.37 -23.14
C ARG A 776 -50.13 37.45 -23.75
N SER A 777 -49.35 37.13 -24.78
CA SER A 777 -48.50 38.12 -25.48
C SER A 777 -49.31 39.14 -26.31
N PHE A 778 -50.57 38.82 -26.62
CA PHE A 778 -51.54 39.73 -27.23
C PHE A 778 -52.49 40.39 -26.21
N ASP A 779 -52.11 40.40 -24.92
CA ASP A 779 -52.91 40.91 -23.79
C ASP A 779 -54.27 40.22 -23.60
N ILE A 780 -54.46 39.02 -24.16
CA ILE A 780 -55.67 38.21 -23.94
C ILE A 780 -55.49 37.41 -22.65
N THR A 781 -56.13 37.88 -21.57
CA THR A 781 -55.99 37.32 -20.22
C THR A 781 -56.76 36.01 -20.00
N ARG A 782 -57.78 35.73 -20.81
CA ARG A 782 -58.64 34.53 -20.70
C ARG A 782 -58.09 33.35 -21.50
N TRP A 783 -56.91 32.86 -21.10
CA TRP A 783 -56.21 31.76 -21.77
C TRP A 783 -56.95 30.41 -21.73
N ILE A 784 -57.92 30.23 -20.81
CA ILE A 784 -58.72 28.99 -20.70
C ILE A 784 -59.54 28.68 -21.96
N HIS A 785 -59.99 29.70 -22.70
CA HIS A 785 -60.79 29.53 -23.92
C HIS A 785 -60.00 28.96 -25.11
N PRO A 786 -58.83 29.50 -25.50
CA PRO A 786 -58.04 28.90 -26.56
C PRO A 786 -57.48 27.52 -26.15
N VAL A 787 -57.16 27.29 -24.87
CA VAL A 787 -56.65 25.99 -24.40
C VAL A 787 -57.72 24.90 -24.40
N ILE A 788 -58.98 25.19 -24.03
CA ILE A 788 -60.05 24.19 -24.16
C ILE A 788 -60.30 23.84 -25.63
N GLY A 789 -60.13 24.80 -26.55
CA GLY A 789 -60.13 24.52 -27.99
C GLY A 789 -59.08 23.49 -28.40
N VAL A 790 -57.86 23.59 -27.87
CA VAL A 790 -56.79 22.59 -28.08
C VAL A 790 -57.18 21.23 -27.47
N ALA A 791 -57.79 21.21 -26.28
CA ALA A 791 -58.24 19.98 -25.64
C ALA A 791 -59.30 19.23 -26.46
N ILE A 792 -60.27 19.96 -27.04
CA ILE A 792 -61.27 19.39 -27.96
C ILE A 792 -60.58 18.80 -29.19
N LEU A 793 -59.64 19.53 -29.79
CA LEU A 793 -58.90 19.07 -30.98
C LEU A 793 -58.11 17.80 -30.68
N TYR A 794 -57.45 17.73 -29.52
CA TYR A 794 -56.74 16.53 -29.07
C TYR A 794 -57.67 15.34 -28.91
N TYR A 795 -58.80 15.52 -28.22
CA TYR A 795 -59.77 14.46 -28.00
C TYR A 795 -60.38 13.96 -29.32
N ALA A 796 -60.81 14.88 -30.19
CA ALA A 796 -61.39 14.55 -31.48
C ALA A 796 -60.38 13.82 -32.39
N ALA A 797 -59.15 14.33 -32.51
CA ALA A 797 -58.09 13.69 -33.27
C ALA A 797 -57.72 12.31 -32.70
N GLY A 798 -57.61 12.19 -31.37
CA GLY A 798 -57.35 10.93 -30.69
C GLY A 798 -58.44 9.89 -30.91
N TYR A 799 -59.70 10.30 -30.82
CA TYR A 799 -60.87 9.45 -31.10
C TYR A 799 -60.90 8.98 -32.55
N MET A 800 -60.57 9.84 -33.51
CA MET A 800 -60.46 9.46 -34.93
C MET A 800 -59.30 8.49 -35.19
N MET A 801 -58.11 8.75 -34.61
CA MET A 801 -56.93 7.90 -34.76
C MET A 801 -57.10 6.53 -34.10
N CYS A 802 -57.84 6.44 -32.98
CA CYS A 802 -58.18 5.18 -32.32
C CYS A 802 -58.98 4.21 -33.21
N LYS A 803 -59.67 4.71 -34.25
CA LYS A 803 -60.40 3.85 -35.21
C LYS A 803 -59.48 3.11 -36.18
N GLN A 804 -58.20 3.51 -36.27
CA GLN A 804 -57.21 2.85 -37.11
C GLN A 804 -56.25 2.03 -36.23
N GLU A 805 -56.20 0.71 -36.42
CA GLU A 805 -55.37 -0.19 -35.58
C GLU A 805 -53.90 0.22 -35.53
N ARG A 806 -53.35 0.74 -36.63
CA ARG A 806 -51.95 1.20 -36.74
C ARG A 806 -51.63 2.43 -35.88
N LEU A 807 -52.63 3.26 -35.57
CA LEU A 807 -52.47 4.51 -34.84
C LEU A 807 -53.13 4.47 -33.45
N LYS A 808 -53.59 3.30 -33.02
CA LYS A 808 -54.35 3.14 -31.78
C LYS A 808 -53.62 3.70 -30.56
N ASP A 809 -52.34 3.41 -30.41
CA ASP A 809 -51.53 3.89 -29.27
C ASP A 809 -51.27 5.40 -29.32
N TRP A 810 -51.21 6.00 -30.51
CA TRP A 810 -51.11 7.46 -30.68
C TRP A 810 -52.45 8.14 -30.40
N GLY A 811 -53.54 7.51 -30.85
CA GLY A 811 -54.89 7.97 -30.61
C GLY A 811 -55.26 7.96 -29.12
N THR A 812 -54.81 6.95 -28.36
CA THR A 812 -55.02 6.90 -26.91
C THR A 812 -54.22 7.98 -26.19
N SER A 813 -52.96 8.22 -26.57
CA SER A 813 -52.18 9.34 -26.03
C SER A 813 -52.86 10.68 -26.26
N LEU A 814 -53.33 10.96 -27.49
CA LEU A 814 -54.05 12.19 -27.82
C LEU A 814 -55.37 12.34 -27.04
N ALA A 815 -56.17 11.27 -26.97
CA ALA A 815 -57.45 11.29 -26.26
C ALA A 815 -57.26 11.56 -24.76
N TYR A 816 -56.29 10.88 -24.11
CA TYR A 816 -55.97 11.13 -22.71
C TYR A 816 -55.37 12.50 -22.46
N SER A 817 -54.53 13.02 -23.38
CA SER A 817 -54.05 14.40 -23.30
C SER A 817 -55.18 15.41 -23.42
N GLY A 818 -56.17 15.21 -24.31
CA GLY A 818 -57.34 16.07 -24.40
C GLY A 818 -58.16 16.11 -23.11
N LEU A 819 -58.42 14.95 -22.50
CA LEU A 819 -59.09 14.84 -21.21
C LEU A 819 -58.29 15.47 -20.07
N GLY A 820 -56.98 15.24 -20.03
CA GLY A 820 -56.07 15.80 -19.04
C GLY A 820 -55.95 17.33 -19.11
N VAL A 821 -55.77 17.89 -20.31
CA VAL A 821 -55.76 19.34 -20.53
C VAL A 821 -57.11 19.95 -20.14
N GLY A 822 -58.23 19.28 -20.43
CA GLY A 822 -59.56 19.71 -19.98
C GLY A 822 -59.70 19.79 -18.45
N VAL A 823 -59.08 18.86 -17.71
CA VAL A 823 -59.03 18.92 -16.24
C VAL A 823 -58.17 20.09 -15.76
N VAL A 824 -57.00 20.31 -16.35
CA VAL A 824 -56.11 21.44 -15.99
C VAL A 824 -56.80 22.79 -16.22
N VAL A 825 -57.47 22.96 -17.37
CA VAL A 825 -58.28 24.16 -17.65
C VAL A 825 -59.38 24.34 -16.60
N SER A 826 -60.06 23.27 -16.23
CA SER A 826 -61.11 23.30 -15.23
C SER A 826 -60.63 23.70 -13.84
N ILE A 827 -59.44 23.25 -13.42
CA ILE A 827 -58.83 23.65 -12.15
C ILE A 827 -58.43 25.13 -12.17
N GLY A 828 -58.01 25.66 -13.33
CA GLY A 828 -57.64 27.07 -13.49
C GLY A 828 -58.84 28.03 -13.60
N ALA A 829 -60.02 27.53 -13.96
CA ALA A 829 -61.21 28.36 -14.21
C ALA A 829 -61.69 29.16 -12.98
N PRO A 830 -61.74 28.62 -11.74
CA PRO A 830 -62.12 29.39 -10.55
C PRO A 830 -61.17 30.55 -10.22
N ILE A 831 -59.89 30.45 -10.60
CA ILE A 831 -58.88 31.47 -10.31
C ILE A 831 -59.03 32.69 -11.23
N LEU A 832 -59.49 32.48 -12.46
CA LEU A 832 -59.68 33.55 -13.44
C LEU A 832 -61.01 34.30 -13.27
N GLY A 833 -62.02 33.65 -12.67
CA GLY A 833 -63.35 34.23 -12.45
C GLY A 833 -64.12 34.51 -13.74
N GLY A 834 -65.36 34.99 -13.62
CA GLY A 834 -66.21 35.31 -14.75
C GLY A 834 -67.15 34.17 -15.16
N LEU A 835 -68.37 34.53 -15.55
CA LEU A 835 -69.42 33.56 -15.90
C LEU A 835 -69.03 32.73 -17.12
N ASP A 836 -68.21 33.28 -18.00
CA ASP A 836 -67.69 32.61 -19.19
C ASP A 836 -66.61 31.55 -18.87
N ALA A 837 -66.00 31.56 -17.68
CA ALA A 837 -65.07 30.51 -17.24
C ALA A 837 -65.78 29.16 -17.03
N SER A 838 -67.10 29.17 -16.77
CA SER A 838 -67.91 27.94 -16.66
C SER A 838 -68.02 27.17 -17.98
N ILE A 839 -67.88 27.85 -19.13
CA ILE A 839 -68.05 27.26 -20.46
C ILE A 839 -66.93 26.25 -20.77
N PRO A 840 -65.63 26.60 -20.64
CA PRO A 840 -64.54 25.62 -20.76
C PRO A 840 -64.67 24.41 -19.81
N VAL A 841 -65.12 24.62 -18.57
CA VAL A 841 -65.30 23.54 -17.59
C VAL A 841 -66.42 22.59 -18.01
N ALA A 842 -67.56 23.13 -18.47
CA ALA A 842 -68.65 22.34 -19.00
C ALA A 842 -68.22 21.54 -20.25
N ILE A 843 -67.43 22.15 -21.14
CA ILE A 843 -66.85 21.44 -22.29
C ILE A 843 -65.93 20.30 -21.84
N ALA A 844 -65.04 20.53 -20.88
CA ALA A 844 -64.19 19.46 -20.33
C ALA A 844 -65.02 18.31 -19.72
N ALA A 845 -66.12 18.65 -19.01
CA ALA A 845 -67.06 17.67 -18.48
C ALA A 845 -67.73 16.85 -19.61
N THR A 846 -68.12 17.49 -20.71
CA THR A 846 -68.68 16.78 -21.88
C THR A 846 -67.67 15.83 -22.50
N LEU A 847 -66.39 16.19 -22.62
CA LEU A 847 -65.35 15.31 -23.16
C LEU A 847 -65.20 14.03 -22.31
N TRP A 848 -65.19 14.16 -20.98
CA TRP A 848 -65.16 13.01 -20.06
C TRP A 848 -66.43 12.16 -20.15
N ALA A 849 -67.61 12.78 -20.30
CA ALA A 849 -68.86 12.07 -20.49
C ALA A 849 -68.84 11.26 -21.80
N VAL A 850 -68.38 11.85 -22.91
CA VAL A 850 -68.25 11.18 -24.21
C VAL A 850 -67.30 9.98 -24.11
N GLU A 851 -66.17 10.12 -23.40
CA GLU A 851 -65.24 9.00 -23.19
C GLU A 851 -65.85 7.89 -22.34
N ALA A 852 -66.59 8.23 -21.28
CA ALA A 852 -67.26 7.26 -20.43
C ALA A 852 -68.29 6.42 -21.20
N PHE A 853 -69.09 7.07 -22.07
CA PHE A 853 -70.01 6.39 -22.96
C PHE A 853 -69.27 5.56 -24.02
N GLY A 854 -68.23 6.11 -24.63
CA GLY A 854 -67.43 5.44 -25.67
C GLY A 854 -66.74 4.16 -25.19
N LYS A 855 -66.19 4.17 -23.96
CA LYS A 855 -65.55 3.01 -23.33
C LYS A 855 -66.49 2.12 -22.52
N ARG A 856 -67.78 2.49 -22.41
CA ARG A 856 -68.77 1.83 -21.55
C ARG A 856 -68.25 1.64 -20.12
N ASN A 857 -67.51 2.62 -19.62
CA ASN A 857 -66.91 2.56 -18.29
C ASN A 857 -67.52 3.65 -17.40
N ALA A 858 -68.40 3.23 -16.49
CA ALA A 858 -69.09 4.12 -15.57
C ALA A 858 -68.13 4.89 -14.63
N TRP A 859 -66.92 4.36 -14.39
CA TRP A 859 -65.90 5.05 -13.57
C TRP A 859 -65.36 6.33 -14.22
N LEU A 860 -65.37 6.43 -15.55
CA LEU A 860 -64.95 7.65 -16.26
C LEU A 860 -66.03 8.75 -16.21
N ALA A 861 -67.25 8.43 -15.78
CA ALA A 861 -68.32 9.42 -15.58
C ALA A 861 -68.12 10.23 -14.28
N PHE A 862 -67.33 9.75 -13.32
CA PHE A 862 -67.04 10.47 -12.07
C PHE A 862 -66.33 11.81 -12.32
N PRO A 863 -65.19 11.87 -13.06
CA PRO A 863 -64.58 13.14 -13.46
C PRO A 863 -65.55 14.07 -14.20
N ALA A 864 -66.39 13.54 -15.09
CA ALA A 864 -67.37 14.36 -15.83
C ALA A 864 -68.33 15.08 -14.89
N ASN A 865 -68.89 14.39 -13.89
CA ASN A 865 -69.83 15.01 -12.94
C ASN A 865 -69.16 15.99 -12.00
N ALA A 866 -67.94 15.69 -11.54
CA ALA A 866 -67.17 16.62 -10.73
C ALA A 866 -66.92 17.93 -11.48
N LEU A 867 -66.62 17.85 -12.78
CA LEU A 867 -66.45 19.02 -13.64
C LEU A 867 -67.78 19.75 -13.93
N TYR A 868 -68.88 19.03 -14.18
CA TYR A 868 -70.20 19.68 -14.32
C TYR A 868 -70.63 20.41 -13.04
N LEU A 869 -70.39 19.81 -11.88
CA LEU A 869 -70.64 20.43 -10.58
C LEU A 869 -69.76 21.65 -10.37
N LEU A 870 -68.48 21.58 -10.74
CA LEU A 870 -67.57 22.72 -10.70
C LEU A 870 -68.05 23.86 -11.60
N ALA A 871 -68.49 23.57 -12.83
CA ALA A 871 -69.06 24.58 -13.73
C ALA A 871 -70.32 25.23 -13.13
N TYR A 872 -71.20 24.42 -12.51
CA TYR A 872 -72.38 24.91 -11.79
C TYR A 872 -72.01 25.80 -10.61
N PHE A 873 -71.01 25.42 -9.81
CA PHE A 873 -70.52 26.23 -8.70
C PHE A 873 -69.90 27.55 -9.16
N ILE A 874 -69.13 27.56 -10.26
CA ILE A 874 -68.62 28.81 -10.85
C ILE A 874 -69.77 29.73 -11.24
N ILE A 875 -70.84 29.21 -11.84
CA ILE A 875 -72.04 30.00 -12.20
C ILE A 875 -72.71 30.57 -10.95
N LEU A 876 -72.91 29.78 -9.91
CA LEU A 876 -73.54 30.25 -8.66
C LEU A 876 -72.68 31.31 -7.95
N LEU A 877 -71.36 31.10 -7.87
CA LEU A 877 -70.42 32.04 -7.26
C LEU A 877 -70.38 33.37 -8.02
N GLU A 878 -70.35 33.36 -9.34
CA GLU A 878 -70.32 34.58 -10.15
C GLU A 878 -71.68 35.32 -10.15
N LEU A 879 -72.79 34.59 -9.98
CA LEU A 879 -74.13 35.17 -9.79
C LEU A 879 -74.37 35.69 -8.37
N ASN A 880 -73.37 35.65 -7.47
CA ASN A 880 -73.45 36.03 -6.05
C ASN A 880 -74.60 35.34 -5.31
N VAL A 881 -74.81 34.04 -5.58
CA VAL A 881 -75.79 33.24 -4.85
C VAL A 881 -75.17 32.85 -3.51
N ASP A 882 -75.66 33.43 -2.41
CA ASP A 882 -75.10 33.23 -1.07
C ASP A 882 -75.81 32.09 -0.30
N GLU A 883 -76.97 31.61 -0.77
CA GLU A 883 -77.69 30.57 -0.05
C GLU A 883 -77.04 29.20 -0.25
N PRO A 884 -76.54 28.54 0.83
CA PRO A 884 -75.86 27.25 0.73
C PRO A 884 -76.78 26.13 0.23
N GLN A 885 -78.09 26.35 0.23
CA GLN A 885 -79.10 25.45 -0.30
C GLN A 885 -78.96 25.23 -1.81
N PHE A 886 -78.55 26.25 -2.59
CA PHE A 886 -78.38 26.08 -4.04
C PHE A 886 -77.14 25.26 -4.40
N PHE A 887 -76.09 25.31 -3.57
CA PHE A 887 -74.91 24.47 -3.70
C PHE A 887 -75.19 23.02 -3.32
N SER A 888 -75.96 22.79 -2.24
CA SER A 888 -76.31 21.44 -1.78
C SER A 888 -77.33 20.75 -2.69
N VAL A 889 -78.31 21.47 -3.23
CA VAL A 889 -79.30 20.93 -4.18
C VAL A 889 -78.64 20.44 -5.47
N GLY A 890 -77.69 21.21 -6.04
CA GLY A 890 -76.97 20.78 -7.24
C GLY A 890 -76.14 19.50 -7.02
N THR A 891 -75.49 19.40 -5.86
CA THR A 891 -74.70 18.23 -5.46
C THR A 891 -75.59 17.01 -5.21
N ALA A 892 -76.69 17.19 -4.47
CA ALA A 892 -77.63 16.11 -4.14
C ALA A 892 -78.38 15.59 -5.37
N LEU A 893 -78.74 16.46 -6.31
CA LEU A 893 -79.44 16.06 -7.54
C LEU A 893 -78.52 15.27 -8.49
N LEU A 894 -77.26 15.69 -8.64
CA LEU A 894 -76.25 14.93 -9.36
C LEU A 894 -75.92 13.59 -8.66
N GLY A 895 -75.79 13.61 -7.34
CA GLY A 895 -75.56 12.43 -6.50
C GLY A 895 -76.66 11.38 -6.61
N LEU A 896 -77.93 11.79 -6.49
CA LEU A 896 -79.10 10.92 -6.66
C LEU A 896 -79.18 10.31 -8.07
N LEU A 897 -78.96 11.12 -9.11
CA LEU A 897 -79.02 10.68 -10.49
C LEU A 897 -77.92 9.65 -10.81
N GLN A 898 -76.70 9.86 -10.27
CA GLN A 898 -75.60 8.90 -10.37
C GLN A 898 -75.82 7.64 -9.54
N HIS A 899 -76.30 7.76 -8.31
CA HIS A 899 -76.65 6.62 -7.47
C HIS A 899 -77.66 5.71 -8.19
N TYR A 900 -78.70 6.31 -8.79
CA TYR A 900 -79.67 5.59 -9.61
C TYR A 900 -79.03 4.87 -10.82
N LEU A 901 -78.20 5.56 -11.60
CA LEU A 901 -77.55 5.00 -12.79
C LEU A 901 -76.52 3.91 -12.47
N LEU A 902 -75.72 4.06 -11.41
CA LEU A 902 -74.69 3.08 -11.00
C LEU A 902 -75.31 1.83 -10.37
N THR A 903 -76.42 1.98 -9.66
CA THR A 903 -77.20 0.84 -9.14
C THR A 903 -77.77 0.01 -10.27
N ARG A 904 -78.25 0.66 -11.34
CA ARG A 904 -78.73 -0.02 -12.55
C ARG A 904 -77.61 -0.67 -13.38
N ALA A 905 -76.37 -0.20 -13.23
CA ALA A 905 -75.18 -0.77 -13.86
C ALA A 905 -74.46 -1.83 -12.98
N GLU A 906 -75.08 -2.27 -11.86
CA GLU A 906 -74.57 -3.28 -10.92
C GLU A 906 -73.20 -2.96 -10.25
N SER A 907 -72.73 -1.71 -10.32
CA SER A 907 -71.43 -1.30 -9.78
C SER A 907 -71.54 -0.94 -8.28
N LYS A 908 -71.60 -1.97 -7.42
CA LYS A 908 -71.78 -1.82 -5.95
C LYS A 908 -70.80 -0.82 -5.30
N THR A 909 -69.52 -0.85 -5.71
CA THR A 909 -68.48 0.04 -5.18
C THR A 909 -68.67 1.49 -5.65
N GLY A 910 -69.07 1.70 -6.90
CA GLY A 910 -69.34 3.04 -7.44
C GLY A 910 -70.59 3.68 -6.81
N THR A 911 -71.64 2.89 -6.61
CA THR A 911 -72.88 3.30 -5.91
C THR A 911 -72.59 3.73 -4.47
N PHE A 912 -71.71 3.01 -3.77
CA PHE A 912 -71.26 3.36 -2.42
C PHE A 912 -70.46 4.66 -2.38
N ILE A 913 -69.48 4.84 -3.28
CA ILE A 913 -68.65 6.07 -3.33
C ILE A 913 -69.50 7.30 -3.69
N MET A 914 -70.40 7.20 -4.68
CA MET A 914 -71.29 8.33 -4.99
C MET A 914 -72.31 8.61 -3.89
N GLY A 915 -72.74 7.58 -3.15
CA GLY A 915 -73.57 7.77 -1.96
C GLY A 915 -72.86 8.48 -0.81
N MET A 916 -71.52 8.44 -0.74
CA MET A 916 -70.72 9.22 0.21
C MET A 916 -70.39 10.64 -0.29
N PHE A 917 -70.38 10.85 -1.61
CA PHE A 917 -70.03 12.13 -2.23
C PHE A 917 -71.23 13.08 -2.37
N SER A 918 -72.43 12.50 -2.47
CA SER A 918 -73.73 13.17 -2.31
C SER A 918 -74.00 13.50 -0.85
#